data_AF-A0A5B8W4E0-F1
#
_entry.id   AF-A0A5B8W4E0-F1
#
_cell.length_a   1.000
_cell.length_b   1.000
_cell.length_c   1.000
_cell.angle_alpha   90.00
_cell.angle_beta   90.00
_cell.angle_gamma   90.00
#
_symmetry.space_group_name_H-M   'P 1'
#
loop_
_entity.id
_entity.type
_entity.pdbx_description
1 polymer ?
#
loop_
_entity_poly.entity_id
_entity_poly.type
_entity_poly.pdbx_seq_one_letter_code
_entity_poly.pdbx_strand_id
1 'polypeptide(L)'
;MSIVDDFTRILEKGQEAKIIPFLQTLDKAQKKQLVPELKKLYKIYSEYKETKSGSYKRKGTDAQIHILGVTGFVCHNRKDFAQDQEGILNKKTMDAILPWYCPTWFNDFINHPAANEFSIWFLDYAWYMEMAEHGYIGFNPAILARLLPYYLYKAGRAQQQTYLPDNLIYRSITLAEHIWYLFEHESDVHLADKPFNLPGVPAEGIWTHAFKTHSDAGRIDRQRVLKECLKAANSNFAQYAANWFVSLFMHLEPSKTELLTLQDDLLHLLNSPHSKPVNTAIKYIKDICDDAGFNIDAFLDHVPLLLSSESKATVSTTLMTLDKLAKKYKDKAETIMGIGCQAFIHQDNSLQVRAAKLLQKYGDPASEDLKAALAAYQDALLFDARNLLTAFLDNSEEVPAEASHPQEQPEPQQALVQIPYPQTFDELVFLASQAFDNNQPYHFDLLPAALLHFQGEMTAKNISKLIPAFQRACKMISSDFTSTMGYLDNMLATFFADYSRLLVELYPLQTTELKQLRESFMEAFKKHELWGRYISRIDNVKSWNRGSSYKTHKHVLLAAFFMLERKINLPMLSTPTHEPCWVSPLTLVQRLIKYKVANVAPADIDFQVAVSRCSTEYHQEALELAARELAGEYRQLISFMLGGEYQPQEMYKYKPVWLVAALTRAKQPANPQWFAYSSLPASYLTANFTWAPVVEPYTYKKWDYVTRKNVDTQAKRSKIVIEFEETEKKISAIKNLFAKLMPAKTPIAPSVYDMATITFRYSSDADNDVMRLIYLNPNHPELWLARIINAAMQSPDFSSESDKRIIIHALEGMMALGTAYGPMAHLLVASAMISNDKTVRAYAAEVWIHGASQNTISSQQIGDIIGRHQAIELSPFKRFTDLLQSNLFQVSKPHNQALQTLLNACLARLSNKPATGLKKLLEIYTEVLAANKPAVIPAEVLAKLDIWGEVEALGKVVGKVKLVGGVK
;
A
#
# COMPACT_ATOMS: atom_id res chain seq x y z
N MET A 1 -5.04 5.54 63.19
CA MET A 1 -4.34 5.69 61.89
C MET A 1 -5.12 4.84 60.91
N SER A 2 -5.55 5.39 59.78
CA SER A 2 -6.40 4.63 58.86
C SER A 2 -5.55 3.58 58.11
N ILE A 3 -6.19 2.50 57.68
CA ILE A 3 -5.54 1.45 56.87
C ILE A 3 -4.95 2.04 55.58
N VAL A 4 -5.61 3.08 55.04
CA VAL A 4 -5.12 3.86 53.90
C VAL A 4 -3.85 4.63 54.23
N ASP A 5 -3.75 5.22 55.43
CA ASP A 5 -2.54 5.94 55.87
C ASP A 5 -1.34 5.00 56.03
N ASP A 6 -1.58 3.81 56.58
CA ASP A 6 -0.52 2.81 56.78
C ASP A 6 -0.05 2.24 55.45
N PHE A 7 -0.96 1.93 54.52
CA PHE A 7 -0.62 1.54 53.16
C PHE A 7 0.18 2.64 52.43
N THR A 8 -0.30 3.88 52.49
CA THR A 8 0.36 5.03 51.83
C THR A 8 1.77 5.25 52.39
N ARG A 9 1.96 5.09 53.70
CA ARG A 9 3.28 5.18 54.33
C ARG A 9 4.22 4.07 53.87
N ILE A 10 3.73 2.83 53.74
CA ILE A 10 4.53 1.69 53.23
C ILE A 10 4.97 1.99 51.80
N LEU A 11 4.07 2.52 50.96
CA LEU A 11 4.33 2.92 49.59
C LEU A 11 5.34 4.06 49.49
N GLU A 12 5.09 5.19 50.14
CA GLU A 12 5.95 6.38 50.08
C GLU A 12 7.39 6.08 50.51
N LYS A 13 7.56 5.22 51.51
CA LYS A 13 8.88 4.79 52.02
C LYS A 13 9.49 3.62 51.23
N GLY A 14 8.80 3.05 50.23
CA GLY A 14 9.28 1.92 49.44
C GLY A 14 9.56 0.66 50.25
N GLN A 15 8.78 0.38 51.29
CA GLN A 15 9.03 -0.71 52.24
C GLN A 15 8.48 -2.07 51.77
N GLU A 16 9.08 -2.66 50.73
CA GLU A 16 8.62 -3.93 50.12
C GLU A 16 8.43 -5.06 51.13
N ALA A 17 9.38 -5.24 52.06
CA ALA A 17 9.32 -6.32 53.05
C ALA A 17 8.10 -6.23 53.98
N LYS A 18 7.44 -5.07 54.07
CA LYS A 18 6.26 -4.86 54.93
C LYS A 18 4.93 -5.07 54.22
N ILE A 19 4.89 -5.10 52.87
CA ILE A 19 3.61 -5.11 52.17
C ILE A 19 2.84 -6.42 52.34
N ILE A 20 3.50 -7.58 52.22
CA ILE A 20 2.85 -8.89 52.39
C ILE A 20 2.33 -9.08 53.82
N PRO A 21 3.14 -8.87 54.89
CA PRO A 21 2.64 -8.95 56.26
C PRO A 21 1.46 -8.00 56.51
N PHE A 22 1.50 -6.78 55.98
CA PHE A 22 0.39 -5.85 56.07
C PHE A 22 -0.88 -6.41 55.42
N LEU A 23 -0.81 -6.89 54.17
CA LEU A 23 -1.97 -7.42 53.45
C LEU A 23 -2.57 -8.68 54.08
N GLN A 24 -1.75 -9.49 54.75
CA GLN A 24 -2.21 -10.68 55.50
C GLN A 24 -3.05 -10.31 56.73
N THR A 25 -2.86 -9.11 57.31
CA THR A 25 -3.67 -8.64 58.46
C THR A 25 -5.05 -8.12 58.06
N LEU A 26 -5.31 -7.89 56.77
CA LEU A 26 -6.53 -7.24 56.30
C LEU A 26 -7.66 -8.24 56.01
N ASP A 27 -8.86 -7.92 56.45
CA ASP A 27 -10.09 -8.62 56.05
C ASP A 27 -10.61 -8.18 54.67
N LYS A 28 -11.68 -8.81 54.19
CA LYS A 28 -12.27 -8.52 52.86
C LYS A 28 -12.83 -7.10 52.74
N ALA A 29 -13.39 -6.54 53.80
CA ALA A 29 -13.95 -5.17 53.79
C ALA A 29 -12.84 -4.13 53.76
N GLN A 30 -11.78 -4.35 54.53
CA GLN A 30 -10.58 -3.52 54.59
C GLN A 30 -9.82 -3.53 53.25
N LYS A 31 -9.69 -4.70 52.60
CA LYS A 31 -9.11 -4.79 51.24
C LYS A 31 -9.92 -3.98 50.22
N LYS A 32 -11.25 -3.99 50.31
CA LYS A 32 -12.14 -3.19 49.43
C LYS A 32 -11.98 -1.69 49.68
N GLN A 33 -11.71 -1.28 50.93
CA GLN A 33 -11.47 0.12 51.30
C GLN A 33 -10.19 0.69 50.66
N LEU A 34 -9.18 -0.14 50.38
CA LEU A 34 -7.93 0.28 49.74
C LEU A 34 -8.07 0.57 48.23
N VAL A 35 -9.03 -0.05 47.54
CA VAL A 35 -9.15 0.01 46.06
C VAL A 35 -9.21 1.44 45.49
N PRO A 36 -10.02 2.37 46.03
CA PRO A 36 -10.10 3.73 45.47
C PRO A 36 -8.77 4.49 45.56
N GLU A 37 -8.08 4.40 46.70
CA GLU A 37 -6.78 5.07 46.88
C GLU A 37 -5.69 4.36 46.07
N LEU A 38 -5.73 3.04 45.98
CA LEU A 38 -4.81 2.25 45.16
C LEU A 38 -4.86 2.66 43.68
N LYS A 39 -6.06 2.81 43.09
CA LYS A 39 -6.22 3.29 41.70
C LYS A 39 -5.65 4.69 41.49
N LYS A 40 -5.91 5.59 42.44
CA LYS A 40 -5.39 6.96 42.41
C LYS A 40 -3.87 6.99 42.49
N LEU A 41 -3.28 6.26 43.43
CA LEU A 41 -1.84 6.16 43.60
C LEU A 41 -1.18 5.50 42.39
N TYR A 42 -1.81 4.46 41.82
CA TYR A 42 -1.29 3.82 40.62
C TYR A 42 -1.16 4.79 39.45
N LYS A 43 -2.20 5.59 39.18
CA LYS A 43 -2.17 6.64 38.15
C LYS A 43 -1.02 7.62 38.37
N ILE A 44 -0.81 8.06 39.61
CA ILE A 44 0.24 9.03 39.97
C ILE A 44 1.64 8.45 39.75
N TYR A 45 1.90 7.24 40.26
CA TYR A 45 3.24 6.66 40.27
C TYR A 45 3.64 6.05 38.92
N SER A 46 2.68 5.69 38.08
CA SER A 46 2.90 5.13 36.73
C SER A 46 3.07 6.18 35.64
N GLU A 47 2.73 7.45 35.89
CA GLU A 47 2.92 8.55 34.94
C GLU A 47 4.41 8.73 34.56
N TYR A 48 4.68 8.85 33.26
CA TYR A 48 6.01 9.12 32.73
C TYR A 48 6.31 10.62 32.74
N LYS A 49 7.52 10.97 33.16
CA LYS A 49 8.07 12.33 33.11
C LYS A 49 9.28 12.35 32.17
N GLU A 50 9.29 13.33 31.28
CA GLU A 50 10.43 13.62 30.42
C GLU A 50 11.62 14.11 31.27
N THR A 51 12.78 13.50 31.06
CA THR A 51 14.04 13.90 31.67
C THR A 51 14.74 14.93 30.78
N LYS A 52 15.71 15.66 31.35
CA LYS A 52 16.48 16.71 30.63
C LYS A 52 17.22 16.19 29.37
N SER A 53 17.37 14.88 29.22
CA SER A 53 18.03 14.23 28.07
C SER A 53 17.06 13.77 26.97
N GLY A 54 15.76 14.11 27.04
CA GLY A 54 14.75 13.63 26.10
C GLY A 54 14.38 12.15 26.29
N SER A 55 14.75 11.54 27.41
CA SER A 55 14.32 10.18 27.80
C SER A 55 13.20 10.25 28.84
N TYR A 56 12.32 9.26 28.88
CA TYR A 56 11.18 9.23 29.80
C TYR A 56 11.46 8.31 30.99
N LYS A 57 11.07 8.74 32.21
CA LYS A 57 11.13 7.91 33.42
C LYS A 57 9.80 7.96 34.17
N ARG A 58 9.34 6.84 34.72
CA ARG A 58 8.14 6.79 35.59
C ARG A 58 8.36 7.63 36.85
N LYS A 59 7.28 8.21 37.38
CA LYS A 59 7.31 8.98 38.64
C LYS A 59 7.69 8.12 39.86
N GLY A 60 7.24 6.87 39.91
CA GLY A 60 7.56 5.93 40.98
C GLY A 60 8.88 5.18 40.86
N THR A 61 9.41 4.75 42.00
CA THR A 61 10.55 3.82 42.08
C THR A 61 10.10 2.37 41.82
N ASP A 62 11.03 1.48 41.47
CA ASP A 62 10.71 0.06 41.24
C ASP A 62 10.05 -0.59 42.46
N ALA A 63 10.53 -0.26 43.67
CA ALA A 63 9.94 -0.70 44.92
C ALA A 63 8.50 -0.22 45.12
N GLN A 64 8.20 1.02 44.73
CA GLN A 64 6.84 1.58 44.79
C GLN A 64 5.91 0.89 43.81
N ILE A 65 6.37 0.65 42.58
CA ILE A 65 5.61 -0.08 41.58
C ILE A 65 5.36 -1.53 42.02
N HIS A 66 6.36 -2.19 42.62
CA HIS A 66 6.18 -3.54 43.16
C HIS A 66 5.16 -3.58 44.31
N ILE A 67 5.21 -2.64 45.26
CA ILE A 67 4.22 -2.51 46.35
C ILE A 67 2.81 -2.32 45.78
N LEU A 68 2.65 -1.42 44.81
CA LEU A 68 1.37 -1.17 44.15
C LEU A 68 0.84 -2.43 43.45
N GLY A 69 1.70 -3.15 42.72
CA GLY A 69 1.28 -4.35 42.00
C GLY A 69 0.92 -5.52 42.92
N VAL A 70 1.69 -5.76 43.99
CA VAL A 70 1.36 -6.78 45.01
C VAL A 70 0.03 -6.46 45.68
N THR A 71 -0.20 -5.19 46.02
CA THR A 71 -1.47 -4.72 46.61
C THR A 71 -2.61 -4.86 45.59
N GLY A 72 -2.37 -4.51 44.33
CA GLY A 72 -3.31 -4.68 43.22
C GLY A 72 -3.75 -6.13 43.08
N PHE A 73 -2.82 -7.08 43.09
CA PHE A 73 -3.14 -8.51 42.99
C PHE A 73 -4.08 -8.99 44.11
N VAL A 74 -3.89 -8.49 45.34
CA VAL A 74 -4.68 -8.91 46.51
C VAL A 74 -6.02 -8.17 46.65
N CYS A 75 -6.11 -6.94 46.15
CA CYS A 75 -7.26 -6.05 46.38
C CYS A 75 -8.15 -5.83 45.14
N HIS A 76 -7.61 -5.92 43.92
CA HIS A 76 -8.37 -5.64 42.69
C HIS A 76 -9.22 -6.83 42.23
N ASN A 77 -10.27 -6.53 41.46
CA ASN A 77 -10.90 -7.52 40.59
C ASN A 77 -10.08 -7.69 39.29
N ARG A 78 -10.43 -8.68 38.48
CA ARG A 78 -9.75 -8.98 37.21
C ARG A 78 -9.58 -7.76 36.29
N LYS A 79 -10.64 -6.95 36.11
CA LYS A 79 -10.63 -5.81 35.18
C LYS A 79 -9.66 -4.72 35.67
N ASP A 80 -9.74 -4.42 36.96
CA ASP A 80 -8.88 -3.41 37.60
C ASP A 80 -7.42 -3.87 37.64
N PHE A 81 -7.16 -5.17 37.80
CA PHE A 81 -5.80 -5.71 37.73
C PHE A 81 -5.22 -5.63 36.31
N ALA A 82 -6.01 -5.98 35.28
CA ALA A 82 -5.58 -5.98 33.88
C ALA A 82 -5.28 -4.57 33.33
N GLN A 83 -5.99 -3.54 33.80
CA GLN A 83 -5.73 -2.15 33.38
C GLN A 83 -4.46 -1.58 34.00
N ASP A 84 -4.09 -2.09 35.17
CA ASP A 84 -3.08 -1.49 36.00
C ASP A 84 -1.78 -2.30 36.07
N GLN A 85 -1.67 -3.60 35.76
CA GLN A 85 -0.48 -4.37 36.21
C GLN A 85 0.09 -5.39 35.21
N GLU A 86 1.32 -5.17 34.74
CA GLU A 86 2.12 -6.18 34.01
C GLU A 86 3.42 -6.58 34.72
N GLY A 87 3.94 -5.78 35.66
CA GLY A 87 5.32 -5.93 36.16
C GLY A 87 5.56 -6.89 37.34
N ILE A 88 4.50 -7.41 38.00
CA ILE A 88 4.62 -8.24 39.22
C ILE A 88 4.43 -9.74 39.02
N LEU A 89 3.99 -10.17 37.83
CA LEU A 89 3.74 -11.57 37.53
C LEU A 89 5.07 -12.29 37.27
N ASN A 90 5.75 -12.73 38.33
CA ASN A 90 6.97 -13.53 38.25
C ASN A 90 6.99 -14.56 39.38
N LYS A 91 7.72 -15.66 39.18
CA LYS A 91 7.81 -16.77 40.15
C LYS A 91 8.11 -16.31 41.57
N LYS A 92 9.15 -15.50 41.78
CA LYS A 92 9.56 -15.05 43.12
C LYS A 92 8.43 -14.33 43.88
N THR A 93 7.72 -13.42 43.20
CA THR A 93 6.64 -12.66 43.84
C THR A 93 5.40 -13.53 44.06
N MET A 94 5.04 -14.35 43.07
CA MET A 94 3.84 -15.19 43.15
C MET A 94 3.98 -16.33 44.17
N ASP A 95 5.16 -16.96 44.28
CA ASP A 95 5.44 -18.00 45.28
C ASP A 95 5.28 -17.47 46.73
N ALA A 96 5.45 -16.16 46.93
CA ALA A 96 5.24 -15.51 48.22
C ALA A 96 3.77 -15.14 48.52
N ILE A 97 2.89 -15.17 47.51
CA ILE A 97 1.49 -14.71 47.63
C ILE A 97 0.50 -15.89 47.50
N LEU A 98 0.64 -16.69 46.44
CA LEU A 98 -0.30 -17.78 46.09
C LEU A 98 -0.58 -18.77 47.24
N PRO A 99 0.39 -19.15 48.10
CA PRO A 99 0.12 -20.07 49.21
C PRO A 99 -0.91 -19.57 50.24
N TRP A 100 -1.06 -18.26 50.43
CA TRP A 100 -2.01 -17.69 51.38
C TRP A 100 -3.12 -16.85 50.73
N TYR A 101 -2.98 -16.50 49.45
CA TYR A 101 -4.00 -15.80 48.68
C TYR A 101 -3.89 -16.10 47.18
N CYS A 102 -4.90 -16.79 46.64
CA CYS A 102 -5.11 -16.95 45.21
C CYS A 102 -6.50 -16.38 44.84
N PRO A 103 -6.59 -15.31 44.03
CA PRO A 103 -7.88 -14.76 43.66
C PRO A 103 -8.63 -15.68 42.70
N THR A 104 -9.96 -15.74 42.79
CA THR A 104 -10.78 -16.64 41.96
C THR A 104 -10.68 -16.35 40.46
N TRP A 105 -10.28 -15.14 40.09
CA TRP A 105 -10.06 -14.75 38.70
C TRP A 105 -8.67 -15.12 38.16
N PHE A 106 -7.75 -15.59 39.00
CA PHE A 106 -6.35 -15.83 38.61
C PHE A 106 -6.22 -16.89 37.53
N ASN A 107 -6.93 -18.02 37.70
CA ASN A 107 -7.01 -19.07 36.69
C ASN A 107 -7.42 -18.51 35.33
N ASP A 108 -8.53 -17.77 35.29
CA ASP A 108 -9.06 -17.23 34.05
C ASP A 108 -8.14 -16.16 33.46
N PHE A 109 -7.36 -15.46 34.27
CA PHE A 109 -6.39 -14.46 33.84
C PHE A 109 -5.16 -15.11 33.18
N ILE A 110 -4.58 -16.14 33.81
CA ILE A 110 -3.44 -16.89 33.26
C ILE A 110 -3.85 -17.68 32.01
N ASN A 111 -5.06 -18.23 31.98
CA ASN A 111 -5.57 -19.06 30.89
C ASN A 111 -6.38 -18.30 29.82
N HIS A 112 -6.43 -16.97 29.85
CA HIS A 112 -7.25 -16.20 28.90
C HIS A 112 -6.66 -16.22 27.47
N PRO A 113 -7.33 -16.80 26.46
CA PRO A 113 -6.78 -16.88 25.11
C PRO A 113 -6.90 -15.59 24.28
N ALA A 114 -7.85 -14.70 24.62
CA ALA A 114 -8.38 -13.72 23.66
C ALA A 114 -7.80 -12.29 23.73
N ALA A 115 -6.71 -12.04 24.46
CA ALA A 115 -6.23 -10.67 24.61
C ALA A 115 -4.72 -10.58 24.84
N ASN A 116 -3.88 -11.10 23.93
CA ASN A 116 -2.60 -10.47 23.60
C ASN A 116 -1.77 -11.22 22.55
N GLU A 117 -1.50 -10.51 21.45
CA GLU A 117 -0.23 -10.55 20.67
C GLU A 117 0.97 -10.06 21.51
N PHE A 118 0.76 -9.69 22.78
CA PHE A 118 1.84 -9.54 23.77
C PHE A 118 2.24 -10.91 24.29
N SER A 119 3.51 -11.26 24.15
CA SER A 119 3.97 -12.58 24.56
C SER A 119 3.89 -12.80 26.07
N ILE A 120 3.85 -14.08 26.41
CA ILE A 120 3.80 -14.63 27.75
C ILE A 120 5.23 -14.63 28.36
N TRP A 121 5.99 -13.54 28.19
CA TRP A 121 7.45 -13.52 28.48
C TRP A 121 7.80 -13.83 29.94
N PHE A 122 6.84 -13.73 30.84
CA PHE A 122 7.04 -13.90 32.28
C PHE A 122 6.71 -15.31 32.80
N LEU A 123 6.01 -16.14 32.03
CA LEU A 123 5.78 -17.55 32.38
C LEU A 123 6.74 -18.45 31.63
N ASP A 124 7.21 -19.49 32.31
CA ASP A 124 7.86 -20.64 31.70
C ASP A 124 7.04 -21.92 31.96
N TYR A 125 7.27 -22.94 31.13
CA TYR A 125 6.55 -24.21 31.22
C TYR A 125 6.67 -24.87 32.60
N ALA A 126 7.84 -24.84 33.23
CA ALA A 126 8.06 -25.50 34.51
C ALA A 126 7.23 -24.84 35.63
N TRP A 127 7.22 -23.51 35.67
CA TRP A 127 6.46 -22.75 36.65
C TRP A 127 4.94 -22.85 36.41
N TYR A 128 4.49 -22.86 35.14
CA TYR A 128 3.08 -23.12 34.82
C TYR A 128 2.63 -24.49 35.33
N MET A 129 3.46 -25.53 35.12
CA MET A 129 3.19 -26.88 35.62
C MET A 129 3.12 -26.92 37.15
N GLU A 130 4.08 -26.28 37.84
CA GLU A 130 4.06 -26.20 39.31
C GLU A 130 2.79 -25.51 39.83
N MET A 131 2.37 -24.41 39.22
CA MET A 131 1.14 -23.70 39.63
C MET A 131 -0.12 -24.57 39.42
N ALA A 132 -0.17 -25.34 38.34
CA ALA A 132 -1.27 -26.25 38.07
C ALA A 132 -1.28 -27.46 39.02
N GLU A 133 -0.11 -28.04 39.31
CA GLU A 133 0.07 -29.14 40.27
C GLU A 133 -0.37 -28.75 41.69
N HIS A 134 -0.17 -27.48 42.08
CA HIS A 134 -0.65 -26.94 43.37
C HIS A 134 -2.12 -26.49 43.35
N GLY A 135 -2.81 -26.59 42.21
CA GLY A 135 -4.22 -26.24 42.06
C GLY A 135 -4.52 -24.74 41.98
N TYR A 136 -3.51 -23.88 41.72
CA TYR A 136 -3.73 -22.44 41.56
C TYR A 136 -4.37 -22.07 40.21
N ILE A 137 -4.09 -22.88 39.18
CA ILE A 137 -4.62 -22.73 37.81
C ILE A 137 -4.99 -24.12 37.26
N GLY A 138 -5.89 -24.17 36.28
CA GLY A 138 -6.16 -25.37 35.50
C GLY A 138 -5.22 -25.48 34.29
N PHE A 139 -5.10 -26.70 33.75
CA PHE A 139 -4.34 -26.94 32.51
C PHE A 139 -5.09 -26.37 31.29
N ASN A 140 -4.37 -25.63 30.46
CA ASN A 140 -4.84 -25.14 29.17
C ASN A 140 -3.89 -25.59 28.06
N PRO A 141 -4.32 -26.51 27.17
CA PRO A 141 -3.52 -27.02 26.05
C PRO A 141 -2.90 -25.93 25.16
N ALA A 142 -3.64 -24.85 24.88
CA ALA A 142 -3.15 -23.76 24.02
C ALA A 142 -2.03 -22.95 24.70
N ILE A 143 -2.06 -22.78 26.02
CA ILE A 143 -0.98 -22.14 26.77
C ILE A 143 0.25 -23.05 26.82
N LEU A 144 0.05 -24.34 27.08
CA LEU A 144 1.13 -25.33 27.09
C LEU A 144 1.85 -25.40 25.73
N ALA A 145 1.11 -25.36 24.61
CA ALA A 145 1.70 -25.31 23.27
C ALA A 145 2.60 -24.09 23.04
N ARG A 146 2.31 -22.95 23.68
CA ARG A 146 3.14 -21.72 23.58
C ARG A 146 4.36 -21.75 24.50
N LEU A 147 4.24 -22.36 25.68
CA LEU A 147 5.33 -22.40 26.67
C LEU A 147 6.34 -23.51 26.41
N LEU A 148 5.86 -24.68 25.97
CA LEU A 148 6.67 -25.87 25.79
C LEU A 148 7.87 -25.67 24.85
N PRO A 149 7.75 -25.00 23.68
CA PRO A 149 8.87 -24.78 22.76
C PRO A 149 10.14 -24.24 23.41
N TYR A 150 9.98 -23.38 24.41
CA TYR A 150 11.07 -22.68 25.08
C TYR A 150 11.62 -23.45 26.28
N TYR A 151 11.03 -24.60 26.66
CA TYR A 151 11.43 -25.39 27.80
C TYR A 151 12.78 -26.11 27.61
N LEU A 152 13.23 -26.28 26.36
CA LEU A 152 14.51 -26.93 26.04
C LEU A 152 15.73 -26.02 26.19
N TYR A 153 15.55 -24.78 26.63
CA TYR A 153 16.68 -23.92 26.96
C TYR A 153 16.44 -23.10 28.23
N LYS A 154 17.53 -22.62 28.80
CA LYS A 154 17.51 -21.70 29.94
C LYS A 154 18.34 -20.46 29.63
N ALA A 155 17.77 -19.27 29.91
CA ALA A 155 18.49 -18.01 29.84
C ALA A 155 19.42 -17.85 31.05
N GLY A 156 20.70 -17.59 30.80
CA GLY A 156 21.75 -17.29 31.79
C GLY A 156 22.08 -15.80 31.89
N ARG A 157 23.12 -15.46 32.67
CA ARG A 157 23.62 -14.07 32.76
C ARG A 157 24.28 -13.67 31.43
N ALA A 158 24.15 -12.41 31.03
CA ALA A 158 24.80 -11.84 29.84
C ALA A 158 24.44 -12.51 28.49
N GLN A 159 23.17 -12.89 28.29
CA GLN A 159 22.65 -13.52 27.05
C GLN A 159 23.25 -14.89 26.69
N GLN A 160 23.92 -15.57 27.63
CA GLN A 160 24.26 -16.99 27.46
C GLN A 160 23.00 -17.84 27.61
N GLN A 161 22.67 -18.70 26.64
CA GLN A 161 21.61 -19.70 26.79
C GLN A 161 22.23 -21.11 26.91
N THR A 162 21.54 -22.01 27.59
CA THR A 162 21.98 -23.41 27.77
C THR A 162 20.92 -24.35 27.23
N TYR A 163 21.31 -25.29 26.37
CA TYR A 163 20.44 -26.35 25.84
C TYR A 163 20.21 -27.45 26.88
N LEU A 164 18.95 -27.87 27.08
CA LEU A 164 18.51 -28.80 28.13
C LEU A 164 17.56 -29.87 27.56
N PRO A 165 18.06 -30.86 26.79
CA PRO A 165 17.23 -31.89 26.17
C PRO A 165 16.49 -32.78 27.18
N ASP A 166 17.09 -33.03 28.34
CA ASP A 166 16.52 -33.90 29.39
C ASP A 166 15.23 -33.34 30.02
N ASN A 167 14.91 -32.07 29.78
CA ASN A 167 13.67 -31.47 30.26
C ASN A 167 12.42 -32.17 29.72
N LEU A 168 12.47 -32.76 28.51
CA LEU A 168 11.35 -33.52 27.95
C LEU A 168 11.01 -34.77 28.75
N ILE A 169 12.01 -35.41 29.35
CA ILE A 169 11.83 -36.64 30.12
C ILE A 169 11.65 -36.38 31.62
N TYR A 170 11.80 -35.14 32.07
CA TYR A 170 11.66 -34.77 33.48
C TYR A 170 10.24 -35.02 34.01
N ARG A 171 9.20 -34.69 33.23
CA ARG A 171 7.79 -35.01 33.52
C ARG A 171 7.26 -35.96 32.45
N SER A 172 6.79 -37.15 32.84
CA SER A 172 6.29 -38.18 31.92
C SER A 172 5.15 -37.69 31.01
N ILE A 173 4.26 -36.84 31.54
CA ILE A 173 3.14 -36.23 30.80
C ILE A 173 3.62 -35.36 29.61
N THR A 174 4.84 -34.84 29.66
CA THR A 174 5.39 -33.97 28.60
C THR A 174 5.44 -34.73 27.27
N LEU A 175 6.06 -35.91 27.25
CA LEU A 175 6.14 -36.77 26.06
C LEU A 175 4.85 -37.55 25.79
N ALA A 176 4.11 -37.91 26.84
CA ALA A 176 2.88 -38.69 26.66
C ALA A 176 1.76 -37.84 26.03
N GLU A 177 1.65 -36.56 26.41
CA GLU A 177 0.50 -35.71 26.09
C GLU A 177 0.90 -34.32 25.55
N HIS A 178 1.71 -33.55 26.26
CA HIS A 178 1.86 -32.12 25.97
C HIS A 178 2.58 -31.80 24.65
N ILE A 179 3.47 -32.67 24.16
CA ILE A 179 4.09 -32.51 22.84
C ILE A 179 3.06 -32.51 21.70
N TRP A 180 1.91 -33.17 21.88
CA TRP A 180 0.88 -33.26 20.85
C TRP A 180 0.13 -31.94 20.69
N TYR A 181 0.03 -31.14 21.74
CA TYR A 181 -0.56 -29.80 21.67
C TYR A 181 0.21 -28.87 20.73
N LEU A 182 1.49 -29.15 20.44
CA LEU A 182 2.25 -28.41 19.41
C LEU A 182 1.64 -28.58 18.02
N PHE A 183 1.02 -29.73 17.73
CA PHE A 183 0.36 -30.02 16.44
C PHE A 183 -1.09 -29.51 16.40
N GLU A 184 -1.72 -29.31 17.56
CA GLU A 184 -3.14 -28.96 17.70
C GLU A 184 -3.36 -27.45 17.86
N HIS A 185 -2.37 -26.71 18.38
CA HIS A 185 -2.46 -25.28 18.65
C HIS A 185 -1.28 -24.50 18.06
N GLU A 186 -1.53 -23.27 17.64
CA GLU A 186 -0.48 -22.41 17.11
C GLU A 186 0.58 -22.07 18.18
N SER A 187 1.84 -22.27 17.83
CA SER A 187 3.00 -22.11 18.71
C SER A 187 4.23 -21.55 18.00
N ASP A 188 5.19 -21.09 18.79
CA ASP A 188 6.48 -20.59 18.31
C ASP A 188 7.55 -21.69 18.15
N VAL A 189 7.13 -22.96 18.02
CA VAL A 189 8.07 -24.09 17.87
C VAL A 189 9.09 -23.86 16.76
N HIS A 190 8.67 -23.24 15.65
CA HIS A 190 9.51 -22.88 14.53
C HIS A 190 10.62 -21.86 14.87
N LEU A 191 10.37 -20.92 15.80
CA LEU A 191 11.38 -19.97 16.29
C LEU A 191 12.31 -20.66 17.29
N ALA A 192 11.73 -21.44 18.20
CA ALA A 192 12.47 -22.15 19.23
C ALA A 192 13.40 -23.24 18.66
N ASP A 193 13.08 -23.80 17.49
CA ASP A 193 13.85 -24.88 16.87
C ASP A 193 15.26 -24.46 16.42
N LYS A 194 15.50 -23.16 16.17
CA LYS A 194 16.80 -22.64 15.66
C LYS A 194 17.43 -21.55 16.53
N PRO A 195 17.83 -21.83 17.79
CA PRO A 195 18.59 -20.87 18.57
C PRO A 195 20.04 -20.81 18.06
N PHE A 196 20.42 -19.70 17.42
CA PHE A 196 21.76 -19.50 16.86
C PHE A 196 22.86 -19.58 17.94
N ASN A 197 24.00 -20.22 17.61
CA ASN A 197 25.27 -20.16 18.37
C ASN A 197 25.30 -20.80 19.78
N LEU A 198 24.43 -21.76 20.10
CA LEU A 198 24.50 -22.47 21.38
C LEU A 198 25.39 -23.73 21.30
N PRO A 199 26.32 -23.95 22.25
CA PRO A 199 27.08 -25.18 22.35
C PRO A 199 26.16 -26.40 22.54
N GLY A 200 26.40 -27.48 21.77
CA GLY A 200 25.66 -28.74 21.88
C GLY A 200 24.29 -28.77 21.19
N VAL A 201 23.92 -27.73 20.43
CA VAL A 201 22.68 -27.72 19.64
C VAL A 201 22.86 -28.47 18.31
N PRO A 202 21.93 -29.39 17.96
CA PRO A 202 21.92 -30.07 16.67
C PRO A 202 21.79 -29.11 15.49
N ALA A 203 22.49 -29.39 14.39
CA ALA A 203 22.47 -28.53 13.20
C ALA A 203 21.08 -28.50 12.52
N GLU A 204 20.31 -29.60 12.64
CA GLU A 204 18.94 -29.69 12.12
C GLU A 204 17.89 -28.88 12.91
N GLY A 205 18.19 -28.48 14.16
CA GLY A 205 17.27 -27.81 15.07
C GLY A 205 16.89 -28.66 16.29
N ILE A 206 16.62 -28.01 17.43
CA ILE A 206 16.47 -28.69 18.73
C ILE A 206 15.20 -29.55 18.85
N TRP A 207 14.07 -29.09 18.32
CA TRP A 207 12.80 -29.79 18.33
C TRP A 207 12.73 -30.81 17.22
N THR A 208 13.26 -30.46 16.04
CA THR A 208 13.39 -31.40 14.92
C THR A 208 14.21 -32.63 15.34
N HIS A 209 15.35 -32.40 16.00
CA HIS A 209 16.18 -33.46 16.56
C HIS A 209 15.48 -34.24 17.68
N ALA A 210 14.75 -33.56 18.57
CA ALA A 210 14.03 -34.21 19.68
C ALA A 210 12.96 -35.19 19.16
N PHE A 211 12.10 -34.76 18.23
CA PHE A 211 11.08 -35.63 17.64
C PHE A 211 11.72 -36.85 16.96
N LYS A 212 12.78 -36.66 16.16
CA LYS A 212 13.50 -37.77 15.51
C LYS A 212 14.08 -38.74 16.54
N THR A 213 14.84 -38.24 17.51
CA THR A 213 15.50 -39.06 18.54
C THR A 213 14.51 -39.86 19.38
N HIS A 214 13.40 -39.24 19.80
CA HIS A 214 12.41 -39.91 20.65
C HIS A 214 11.51 -40.86 19.86
N SER A 215 11.25 -40.60 18.58
CA SER A 215 10.58 -41.56 17.68
C SER A 215 11.47 -42.77 17.38
N ASP A 216 12.74 -42.57 17.06
CA ASP A 216 13.69 -43.66 16.77
C ASP A 216 13.94 -44.54 18.01
N ALA A 217 13.92 -43.94 19.20
CA ALA A 217 14.02 -44.66 20.47
C ALA A 217 12.70 -45.32 20.92
N GLY A 218 11.61 -45.23 20.14
CA GLY A 218 10.31 -45.81 20.48
C GLY A 218 9.59 -45.17 21.67
N ARG A 219 10.01 -43.97 22.10
CA ARG A 219 9.38 -43.22 23.21
C ARG A 219 8.18 -42.40 22.76
N ILE A 220 8.10 -42.09 21.46
CA ILE A 220 6.97 -41.43 20.80
C ILE A 220 6.57 -42.30 19.60
N ASP A 221 5.28 -42.47 19.35
CA ASP A 221 4.78 -43.18 18.18
C ASP A 221 5.14 -42.44 16.89
N ARG A 222 6.07 -43.03 16.11
CA ARG A 222 6.56 -42.49 14.83
C ARG A 222 5.45 -42.32 13.80
N GLN A 223 4.52 -43.27 13.68
CA GLN A 223 3.44 -43.20 12.71
C GLN A 223 2.49 -42.04 13.05
N ARG A 224 2.22 -41.84 14.34
CA ARG A 224 1.45 -40.69 14.82
C ARG A 224 2.16 -39.37 14.51
N VAL A 225 3.47 -39.25 14.76
CA VAL A 225 4.21 -38.01 14.43
C VAL A 225 4.12 -37.68 12.95
N LEU A 226 4.35 -38.65 12.06
CA LEU A 226 4.25 -38.44 10.61
C LEU A 226 2.85 -37.95 10.21
N LYS A 227 1.79 -38.59 10.73
CA LYS A 227 0.40 -38.21 10.46
C LYS A 227 0.07 -36.80 10.96
N GLU A 228 0.43 -36.49 12.21
CA GLU A 228 0.15 -35.18 12.80
C GLU A 228 0.97 -34.06 12.14
N CYS A 229 2.16 -34.32 11.61
CA CYS A 229 2.88 -33.35 10.79
C CYS A 229 2.07 -32.93 9.55
N LEU A 230 1.47 -33.90 8.84
CA LEU A 230 0.67 -33.62 7.63
C LEU A 230 -0.61 -32.84 7.98
N LYS A 231 -1.31 -33.24 9.06
CA LYS A 231 -2.52 -32.54 9.53
C LYS A 231 -2.24 -31.12 10.02
N ALA A 232 -1.21 -30.94 10.84
CA ALA A 232 -0.83 -29.62 11.35
C ALA A 232 -0.40 -28.69 10.21
N ALA A 233 0.31 -29.21 9.21
CA ALA A 233 0.68 -28.46 8.01
C ALA A 233 -0.52 -28.03 7.14
N ASN A 234 -1.65 -28.74 7.22
CA ASN A 234 -2.89 -28.41 6.53
C ASN A 234 -3.90 -27.67 7.41
N SER A 235 -3.57 -27.42 8.68
CA SER A 235 -4.41 -26.65 9.60
C SER A 235 -4.31 -25.15 9.28
N ASN A 236 -5.22 -24.34 9.81
CA ASN A 236 -5.26 -22.89 9.60
C ASN A 236 -4.16 -22.14 10.40
N PHE A 237 -2.93 -22.67 10.39
CA PHE A 237 -1.76 -22.07 11.01
C PHE A 237 -1.06 -21.11 10.05
N ALA A 238 -0.33 -20.15 10.60
CA ALA A 238 0.51 -19.25 9.82
C ALA A 238 1.56 -20.02 9.00
N GLN A 239 1.99 -19.42 7.89
CA GLN A 239 2.86 -20.04 6.89
C GLN A 239 4.15 -20.63 7.49
N TYR A 240 4.78 -19.95 8.44
CA TYR A 240 6.02 -20.39 9.07
C TYR A 240 5.84 -21.69 9.87
N ALA A 241 4.70 -21.86 10.55
CA ALA A 241 4.40 -23.02 11.38
C ALA A 241 4.07 -24.23 10.49
N ALA A 242 3.20 -24.04 9.49
CA ALA A 242 2.91 -25.07 8.49
C ALA A 242 4.20 -25.54 7.78
N ASN A 243 5.06 -24.59 7.40
CA ASN A 243 6.37 -24.90 6.79
C ASN A 243 7.30 -25.69 7.70
N TRP A 244 7.20 -25.51 9.02
CA TRP A 244 8.02 -26.22 10.00
C TRP A 244 7.58 -27.69 10.13
N PHE A 245 6.27 -27.97 10.27
CA PHE A 245 5.76 -29.35 10.35
C PHE A 245 6.10 -30.19 9.11
N VAL A 246 6.01 -29.59 7.92
CA VAL A 246 6.42 -30.27 6.67
C VAL A 246 7.93 -30.52 6.64
N SER A 247 8.72 -29.59 7.17
CA SER A 247 10.17 -29.80 7.31
C SER A 247 10.50 -30.92 8.29
N LEU A 248 9.76 -31.02 9.41
CA LEU A 248 9.88 -32.14 10.34
C LEU A 248 9.52 -33.47 9.66
N PHE A 249 8.39 -33.53 8.95
CA PHE A 249 7.99 -34.70 8.16
C PHE A 249 9.10 -35.16 7.20
N MET A 250 9.69 -34.22 6.47
CA MET A 250 10.80 -34.53 5.56
C MET A 250 12.04 -35.06 6.30
N HIS A 251 12.35 -34.49 7.47
CA HIS A 251 13.53 -34.86 8.26
C HIS A 251 13.40 -36.23 8.95
N LEU A 252 12.16 -36.68 9.19
CA LEU A 252 11.88 -38.03 9.70
C LEU A 252 12.09 -39.12 8.64
N GLU A 253 12.25 -38.75 7.36
CA GLU A 253 12.58 -39.66 6.26
C GLU A 253 11.59 -40.84 6.15
N PRO A 254 10.29 -40.57 5.88
CA PRO A 254 9.28 -41.62 5.79
C PRO A 254 9.58 -42.59 4.64
N SER A 255 9.46 -43.88 4.93
CA SER A 255 9.58 -44.98 3.96
C SER A 255 8.39 -45.02 3.01
N LYS A 256 8.55 -45.69 1.86
CA LYS A 256 7.45 -45.88 0.89
C LYS A 256 6.21 -46.54 1.51
N THR A 257 6.39 -47.49 2.42
CA THR A 257 5.28 -48.16 3.10
C THR A 257 4.52 -47.20 4.01
N GLU A 258 5.23 -46.38 4.80
CA GLU A 258 4.62 -45.32 5.62
C GLU A 258 3.87 -44.30 4.74
N LEU A 259 4.47 -43.90 3.61
CA LEU A 259 3.84 -42.98 2.64
C LEU A 259 2.57 -43.55 2.01
N LEU A 260 2.53 -44.85 1.68
CA LEU A 260 1.32 -45.51 1.16
C LEU A 260 0.21 -45.60 2.22
N THR A 261 0.57 -45.80 3.49
CA THR A 261 -0.40 -45.75 4.61
C THR A 261 -0.92 -44.35 4.85
N LEU A 262 -0.11 -43.32 4.58
CA LEU A 262 -0.46 -41.90 4.75
C LEU A 262 -0.93 -41.23 3.45
N GLN A 263 -1.26 -41.99 2.39
CA GLN A 263 -1.55 -41.41 1.07
C GLN A 263 -2.75 -40.45 1.10
N ASP A 264 -3.80 -40.76 1.87
CA ASP A 264 -4.96 -39.87 2.00
C ASP A 264 -4.59 -38.58 2.74
N ASP A 265 -3.76 -38.65 3.78
CA ASP A 265 -3.25 -37.47 4.48
C ASP A 265 -2.36 -36.59 3.55
N LEU A 266 -1.56 -37.22 2.68
CA LEU A 266 -0.77 -36.52 1.65
C LEU A 266 -1.66 -35.86 0.59
N LEU A 267 -2.72 -36.54 0.14
CA LEU A 267 -3.69 -35.98 -0.80
C LEU A 267 -4.44 -34.79 -0.19
N HIS A 268 -4.85 -34.89 1.08
CA HIS A 268 -5.47 -33.78 1.80
C HIS A 268 -4.55 -32.56 1.90
N LEU A 269 -3.24 -32.78 2.11
CA LEU A 269 -2.23 -31.70 2.18
C LEU A 269 -2.10 -30.90 0.87
N LEU A 270 -2.53 -31.45 -0.27
CA LEU A 270 -2.56 -30.73 -1.55
C LEU A 270 -3.51 -29.52 -1.56
N ASN A 271 -4.46 -29.47 -0.61
CA ASN A 271 -5.39 -28.35 -0.46
C ASN A 271 -4.85 -27.23 0.46
N SER A 272 -3.60 -27.34 0.93
CA SER A 272 -3.00 -26.33 1.78
C SER A 272 -2.92 -24.98 1.04
N PRO A 273 -3.20 -23.85 1.72
CA PRO A 273 -3.05 -22.52 1.13
C PRO A 273 -1.57 -22.14 0.92
N HIS A 274 -0.63 -22.93 1.45
CA HIS A 274 0.80 -22.63 1.42
C HIS A 274 1.54 -23.53 0.40
N SER A 275 2.38 -22.92 -0.43
CA SER A 275 3.05 -23.62 -1.53
C SER A 275 4.05 -24.70 -1.11
N LYS A 276 4.76 -24.55 0.02
CA LYS A 276 5.75 -25.54 0.48
C LYS A 276 5.10 -26.86 0.93
N PRO A 277 4.02 -26.87 1.74
CA PRO A 277 3.24 -28.08 1.98
C PRO A 277 2.78 -28.80 0.70
N VAL A 278 2.14 -28.09 -0.22
CA VAL A 278 1.67 -28.66 -1.50
C VAL A 278 2.83 -29.26 -2.30
N ASN A 279 3.94 -28.51 -2.46
CA ASN A 279 5.14 -28.96 -3.17
C ASN A 279 5.76 -30.22 -2.53
N THR A 280 5.68 -30.35 -1.20
CA THR A 280 6.23 -31.51 -0.50
C THR A 280 5.32 -32.72 -0.67
N ALA A 281 4.01 -32.55 -0.53
CA ALA A 281 3.02 -33.60 -0.77
C ALA A 281 3.15 -34.18 -2.18
N ILE A 282 3.14 -33.33 -3.22
CA ILE A 282 3.22 -33.79 -4.62
C ILE A 282 4.56 -34.49 -4.93
N LYS A 283 5.65 -34.09 -4.26
CA LYS A 283 6.95 -34.76 -4.39
C LYS A 283 6.87 -36.20 -3.87
N TYR A 284 6.34 -36.42 -2.67
CA TYR A 284 6.20 -37.76 -2.10
C TYR A 284 5.17 -38.61 -2.86
N ILE A 285 4.07 -38.00 -3.31
CA ILE A 285 3.08 -38.66 -4.17
C ILE A 285 3.74 -39.17 -5.46
N LYS A 286 4.57 -38.36 -6.11
CA LYS A 286 5.34 -38.77 -7.31
C LYS A 286 6.28 -39.95 -7.05
N ASP A 287 6.79 -40.09 -5.83
CA ASP A 287 7.70 -41.16 -5.46
C ASP A 287 6.97 -42.49 -5.23
N ILE A 288 5.69 -42.44 -4.86
CA ILE A 288 4.82 -43.63 -4.62
C ILE A 288 3.80 -43.92 -5.73
N CYS A 289 3.60 -43.03 -6.71
CA CYS A 289 2.53 -43.16 -7.71
C CYS A 289 2.65 -44.42 -8.59
N ASP A 290 3.85 -45.00 -8.65
CA ASP A 290 4.15 -46.22 -9.43
C ASP A 290 4.05 -47.50 -8.59
N ASP A 291 3.84 -47.42 -7.27
CA ASP A 291 3.77 -48.59 -6.37
C ASP A 291 2.39 -49.29 -6.42
N ALA A 292 2.35 -50.55 -5.96
CA ALA A 292 1.12 -51.34 -5.87
C ALA A 292 0.34 -50.95 -4.59
N GLY A 293 -0.79 -50.25 -4.75
CA GLY A 293 -1.60 -49.73 -3.63
C GLY A 293 -1.83 -48.22 -3.64
N PHE A 294 -1.24 -47.49 -4.60
CA PHE A 294 -1.53 -46.07 -4.81
C PHE A 294 -2.92 -45.88 -5.43
N ASN A 295 -3.73 -45.00 -4.83
CA ASN A 295 -5.05 -44.65 -5.33
C ASN A 295 -4.97 -43.55 -6.41
N ILE A 296 -4.93 -43.98 -7.67
CA ILE A 296 -4.85 -43.06 -8.82
C ILE A 296 -6.08 -42.15 -8.92
N ASP A 297 -7.29 -42.68 -8.72
CA ASP A 297 -8.52 -41.90 -8.95
C ASP A 297 -8.64 -40.75 -7.95
N ALA A 298 -8.36 -41.03 -6.67
CA ALA A 298 -8.32 -39.98 -5.64
C ALA A 298 -7.25 -38.91 -5.94
N PHE A 299 -6.11 -39.29 -6.53
CA PHE A 299 -5.11 -38.29 -6.94
C PHE A 299 -5.59 -37.44 -8.12
N LEU A 300 -6.21 -38.04 -9.14
CA LEU A 300 -6.69 -37.33 -10.32
C LEU A 300 -7.73 -36.26 -9.97
N ASP A 301 -8.55 -36.46 -8.93
CA ASP A 301 -9.50 -35.46 -8.43
C ASP A 301 -8.82 -34.17 -7.94
N HIS A 302 -7.57 -34.24 -7.47
CA HIS A 302 -6.80 -33.07 -7.02
C HIS A 302 -5.96 -32.42 -8.13
N VAL A 303 -5.74 -33.08 -9.27
CA VAL A 303 -4.86 -32.59 -10.34
C VAL A 303 -5.29 -31.23 -10.89
N PRO A 304 -6.58 -30.93 -11.12
CA PRO A 304 -7.02 -29.61 -11.58
C PRO A 304 -6.54 -28.45 -10.70
N LEU A 305 -6.62 -28.62 -9.37
CA LEU A 305 -6.12 -27.64 -8.41
C LEU A 305 -4.60 -27.47 -8.52
N LEU A 306 -3.87 -28.56 -8.70
CA LEU A 306 -2.41 -28.51 -8.83
C LEU A 306 -1.94 -27.90 -10.14
N LEU A 307 -2.67 -28.14 -11.24
CA LEU A 307 -2.35 -27.57 -12.55
C LEU A 307 -2.74 -26.10 -12.67
N SER A 308 -3.62 -25.57 -11.81
CA SER A 308 -3.95 -24.14 -11.72
C SER A 308 -3.08 -23.37 -10.71
N SER A 309 -2.17 -24.05 -10.00
CA SER A 309 -1.30 -23.44 -8.98
C SER A 309 -0.33 -22.40 -9.55
N GLU A 310 -0.16 -21.25 -8.88
CA GLU A 310 0.87 -20.26 -9.20
C GLU A 310 2.32 -20.79 -9.00
N SER A 311 2.48 -21.90 -8.28
CA SER A 311 3.79 -22.54 -8.04
C SER A 311 4.21 -23.35 -9.26
N LYS A 312 5.15 -22.81 -10.04
CA LYS A 312 5.78 -23.53 -11.17
C LYS A 312 6.32 -24.91 -10.78
N ALA A 313 6.86 -25.05 -9.56
CA ALA A 313 7.36 -26.32 -9.05
C ALA A 313 6.23 -27.34 -8.85
N THR A 314 5.06 -26.90 -8.37
CA THR A 314 3.87 -27.73 -8.21
C THR A 314 3.42 -28.26 -9.57
N VAL A 315 3.11 -27.36 -10.51
CA VAL A 315 2.63 -27.71 -11.85
C VAL A 315 3.63 -28.62 -12.57
N SER A 316 4.91 -28.27 -12.54
CA SER A 316 6.00 -29.07 -13.12
C SER A 316 6.03 -30.50 -12.56
N THR A 317 5.91 -30.65 -11.23
CA THR A 317 5.96 -31.97 -10.58
C THR A 317 4.70 -32.76 -10.86
N THR A 318 3.52 -32.13 -10.86
CA THR A 318 2.26 -32.75 -11.27
C THR A 318 2.35 -33.29 -12.69
N LEU A 319 2.82 -32.52 -13.67
CA LEU A 319 3.01 -33.01 -15.05
C LEU A 319 3.96 -34.21 -15.12
N MET A 320 5.02 -34.26 -14.29
CA MET A 320 5.90 -35.44 -14.20
C MET A 320 5.20 -36.65 -13.59
N THR A 321 4.32 -36.44 -12.62
CA THR A 321 3.48 -37.51 -12.04
C THR A 321 2.48 -38.03 -13.07
N LEU A 322 1.84 -37.15 -13.85
CA LEU A 322 0.94 -37.54 -14.94
C LEU A 322 1.66 -38.35 -16.03
N ASP A 323 2.90 -38.01 -16.39
CA ASP A 323 3.72 -38.79 -17.35
C ASP A 323 3.93 -40.24 -16.86
N LYS A 324 4.26 -40.41 -15.58
CA LYS A 324 4.42 -41.73 -14.96
C LYS A 324 3.11 -42.52 -14.93
N LEU A 325 2.02 -41.88 -14.50
CA LEU A 325 0.71 -42.50 -14.42
C LEU A 325 0.18 -42.90 -15.80
N ALA A 326 0.28 -42.03 -16.81
CA ALA A 326 -0.13 -42.34 -18.19
C ALA A 326 0.69 -43.48 -18.80
N LYS A 327 1.99 -43.58 -18.46
CA LYS A 327 2.83 -44.71 -18.88
C LYS A 327 2.39 -46.04 -18.26
N LYS A 328 1.97 -46.04 -17.00
CA LYS A 328 1.57 -47.24 -16.24
C LYS A 328 0.14 -47.67 -16.53
N TYR A 329 -0.81 -46.72 -16.58
CA TYR A 329 -2.25 -46.94 -16.76
C TYR A 329 -2.69 -46.46 -18.15
N LYS A 330 -2.38 -47.27 -19.17
CA LYS A 330 -2.64 -46.92 -20.58
C LYS A 330 -4.13 -46.71 -20.88
N ASP A 331 -4.99 -47.43 -20.18
CA ASP A 331 -6.46 -47.32 -20.23
C ASP A 331 -6.98 -45.96 -19.74
N LYS A 332 -6.21 -45.28 -18.87
CA LYS A 332 -6.55 -43.94 -18.35
C LYS A 332 -5.78 -42.81 -19.03
N ALA A 333 -4.92 -43.11 -20.02
CA ALA A 333 -4.03 -42.14 -20.64
C ALA A 333 -4.79 -40.95 -21.24
N GLU A 334 -5.90 -41.20 -21.93
CA GLU A 334 -6.74 -40.14 -22.53
C GLU A 334 -7.33 -39.21 -21.47
N THR A 335 -7.91 -39.76 -20.40
CA THR A 335 -8.43 -38.99 -19.25
C THR A 335 -7.33 -38.14 -18.60
N ILE A 336 -6.15 -38.72 -18.37
CA ILE A 336 -5.00 -38.03 -17.78
C ILE A 336 -4.55 -36.86 -18.69
N MET A 337 -4.52 -37.06 -20.01
CA MET A 337 -4.16 -36.01 -20.97
C MET A 337 -5.22 -34.90 -21.04
N GLY A 338 -6.50 -35.25 -21.01
CA GLY A 338 -7.60 -34.28 -20.97
C GLY A 338 -7.52 -33.35 -19.76
N ILE A 339 -7.26 -33.90 -18.56
CA ILE A 339 -7.01 -33.10 -17.35
C ILE A 339 -5.71 -32.29 -17.51
N GLY A 340 -4.67 -32.89 -18.12
CA GLY A 340 -3.38 -32.26 -18.39
C GLY A 340 -3.46 -30.98 -19.22
N CYS A 341 -4.47 -30.83 -20.08
CA CYS A 341 -4.71 -29.61 -20.87
C CYS A 341 -4.88 -28.36 -20.00
N GLN A 342 -5.33 -28.49 -18.75
CA GLN A 342 -5.47 -27.34 -17.84
C GLN A 342 -4.14 -26.62 -17.58
N ALA A 343 -2.99 -27.28 -17.77
CA ALA A 343 -1.68 -26.65 -17.65
C ALA A 343 -1.44 -25.53 -18.69
N PHE A 344 -2.22 -25.46 -19.77
CA PHE A 344 -2.11 -24.43 -20.80
C PHE A 344 -2.63 -23.05 -20.36
N ILE A 345 -3.29 -22.95 -19.19
CA ILE A 345 -3.64 -21.65 -18.57
C ILE A 345 -2.39 -20.83 -18.18
N HIS A 346 -1.23 -21.48 -18.02
CA HIS A 346 -0.01 -20.83 -17.57
C HIS A 346 0.70 -20.09 -18.70
N GLN A 347 1.04 -18.82 -18.46
CA GLN A 347 1.91 -18.00 -19.31
C GLN A 347 3.40 -18.34 -19.13
N ASP A 348 3.75 -19.63 -18.98
CA ASP A 348 5.13 -20.12 -18.89
C ASP A 348 5.42 -21.13 -20.00
N ASN A 349 6.28 -20.75 -20.94
CA ASN A 349 6.62 -21.57 -22.09
C ASN A 349 7.15 -22.97 -21.71
N SER A 350 7.91 -23.09 -20.61
CA SER A 350 8.46 -24.40 -20.23
C SER A 350 7.40 -25.36 -19.68
N LEU A 351 6.38 -24.84 -19.00
CA LEU A 351 5.24 -25.63 -18.53
C LEU A 351 4.36 -26.05 -19.72
N GLN A 352 4.01 -25.12 -20.61
CA GLN A 352 3.19 -25.44 -21.79
C GLN A 352 3.91 -26.41 -22.73
N VAL A 353 5.20 -26.23 -23.00
CA VAL A 353 5.98 -27.19 -23.82
C VAL A 353 6.02 -28.58 -23.19
N ARG A 354 6.09 -28.68 -21.85
CA ARG A 354 6.04 -29.98 -21.18
C ARG A 354 4.65 -30.62 -21.33
N ALA A 355 3.58 -29.86 -21.08
CA ALA A 355 2.21 -30.35 -21.25
C ALA A 355 1.94 -30.78 -22.70
N ALA A 356 2.35 -29.96 -23.68
CA ALA A 356 2.23 -30.25 -25.11
C ALA A 356 2.97 -31.54 -25.51
N LYS A 357 4.18 -31.76 -25.00
CA LYS A 357 4.92 -33.01 -25.24
C LYS A 357 4.26 -34.23 -24.63
N LEU A 358 3.61 -34.09 -23.48
CA LEU A 358 2.85 -35.18 -22.87
C LEU A 358 1.61 -35.51 -23.69
N LEU A 359 0.84 -34.48 -24.09
CA LEU A 359 -0.32 -34.63 -24.95
C LEU A 359 0.05 -35.27 -26.30
N GLN A 360 1.15 -34.85 -26.93
CA GLN A 360 1.66 -35.48 -28.15
C GLN A 360 2.10 -36.94 -27.97
N LYS A 361 2.62 -37.29 -26.78
CA LYS A 361 3.16 -38.63 -26.50
C LYS A 361 2.09 -39.65 -26.16
N TYR A 362 1.01 -39.23 -25.49
CA TYR A 362 -0.02 -40.15 -24.98
C TYR A 362 -1.44 -39.87 -25.47
N GLY A 363 -1.71 -38.69 -26.04
CA GLY A 363 -3.01 -38.33 -26.60
C GLY A 363 -3.15 -38.76 -28.06
N ASP A 364 -4.40 -38.98 -28.47
CA ASP A 364 -4.75 -39.25 -29.87
C ASP A 364 -5.21 -37.96 -30.57
N PRO A 365 -4.53 -37.49 -31.64
CA PRO A 365 -4.97 -36.34 -32.43
C PRO A 365 -6.37 -36.48 -33.04
N ALA A 366 -6.90 -37.71 -33.16
CA ALA A 366 -8.25 -37.96 -33.64
C ALA A 366 -9.33 -37.91 -32.54
N SER A 367 -8.94 -37.75 -31.27
CA SER A 367 -9.89 -37.67 -30.14
C SER A 367 -10.56 -36.30 -30.09
N GLU A 368 -11.87 -36.27 -30.34
CA GLU A 368 -12.70 -35.07 -30.22
C GLU A 368 -12.73 -34.52 -28.78
N ASP A 369 -12.67 -35.40 -27.78
CA ASP A 369 -12.64 -35.01 -26.37
C ASP A 369 -11.35 -34.26 -26.01
N LEU A 370 -10.19 -34.72 -26.50
CA LEU A 370 -8.91 -34.04 -26.30
C LEU A 370 -8.83 -32.71 -27.05
N LYS A 371 -9.36 -32.65 -28.27
CA LYS A 371 -9.47 -31.40 -29.03
C LYS A 371 -10.36 -30.39 -28.32
N ALA A 372 -11.53 -30.80 -27.84
CA ALA A 372 -12.43 -29.96 -27.07
C ALA A 372 -11.78 -29.44 -25.78
N ALA A 373 -11.04 -30.30 -25.06
CA ALA A 373 -10.29 -29.90 -23.87
C ALA A 373 -9.18 -28.88 -24.18
N LEU A 374 -8.52 -28.99 -25.33
CA LEU A 374 -7.48 -28.04 -25.78
C LEU A 374 -8.07 -26.72 -26.28
N ALA A 375 -9.24 -26.74 -26.92
CA ALA A 375 -9.89 -25.57 -27.51
C ALA A 375 -10.10 -24.44 -26.49
N ALA A 376 -10.43 -24.77 -25.23
CA ALA A 376 -10.59 -23.81 -24.14
C ALA A 376 -9.32 -22.99 -23.82
N TYR A 377 -8.15 -23.41 -24.30
CA TYR A 377 -6.86 -22.77 -24.04
C TYR A 377 -6.15 -22.28 -25.31
N GLN A 378 -6.77 -22.36 -26.48
CA GLN A 378 -6.14 -22.08 -27.77
C GLN A 378 -5.51 -20.68 -27.85
N ASP A 379 -6.17 -19.68 -27.28
CA ASP A 379 -5.69 -18.28 -27.22
C ASP A 379 -4.50 -18.09 -26.26
N ALA A 380 -4.43 -18.90 -25.21
CA ALA A 380 -3.35 -18.88 -24.23
C ALA A 380 -2.10 -19.65 -24.69
N LEU A 381 -2.18 -20.43 -25.79
CA LEU A 381 -1.06 -21.21 -26.29
C LEU A 381 0.08 -20.31 -26.80
N LEU A 382 1.24 -20.46 -26.18
CA LEU A 382 2.50 -19.83 -26.60
C LEU A 382 3.07 -20.52 -27.84
N PHE A 383 3.96 -19.82 -28.54
CA PHE A 383 4.45 -20.20 -29.87
C PHE A 383 4.96 -21.65 -29.96
N ASP A 384 5.80 -22.10 -29.01
CA ASP A 384 6.37 -23.45 -29.06
C ASP A 384 5.32 -24.53 -28.79
N ALA A 385 4.41 -24.30 -27.85
CA ALA A 385 3.34 -25.24 -27.52
C ALA A 385 2.34 -25.37 -28.68
N ARG A 386 1.95 -24.24 -29.29
CA ARG A 386 1.08 -24.21 -30.47
C ARG A 386 1.67 -24.99 -31.64
N ASN A 387 2.97 -24.84 -31.90
CA ASN A 387 3.67 -25.58 -32.97
C ASN A 387 3.76 -27.10 -32.68
N LEU A 388 3.89 -27.50 -31.42
CA LEU A 388 3.90 -28.92 -31.05
C LEU A 388 2.51 -29.57 -31.17
N LEU A 389 1.46 -28.78 -31.05
CA LEU A 389 0.06 -29.23 -30.99
C LEU A 389 -0.72 -29.01 -32.28
N THR A 390 -0.08 -28.65 -33.39
CA THR A 390 -0.77 -28.37 -34.67
C THR A 390 -1.70 -29.51 -35.13
N ALA A 391 -1.39 -30.76 -34.81
CA ALA A 391 -2.26 -31.91 -35.14
C ALA A 391 -3.51 -32.03 -34.25
N PHE A 392 -3.51 -31.41 -33.07
CA PHE A 392 -4.62 -31.38 -32.11
C PHE A 392 -5.45 -30.09 -32.20
N LEU A 393 -4.97 -29.11 -32.96
CA LEU A 393 -5.70 -27.89 -33.26
C LEU A 393 -6.43 -28.11 -34.57
N ASP A 394 -7.73 -27.89 -34.60
CA ASP A 394 -8.42 -27.84 -35.88
C ASP A 394 -7.85 -26.64 -36.63
N ASN A 395 -7.19 -26.90 -37.76
CA ASN A 395 -6.81 -25.87 -38.72
C ASN A 395 -8.09 -25.35 -39.40
N SER A 396 -8.99 -24.73 -38.64
CA SER A 396 -9.66 -23.58 -39.19
C SER A 396 -8.56 -22.58 -39.49
N GLU A 397 -8.45 -22.20 -40.77
CA GLU A 397 -7.77 -20.99 -41.20
C GLU A 397 -7.98 -19.89 -40.16
N GLU A 398 -7.02 -18.97 -40.05
CA GLU A 398 -7.24 -17.67 -39.42
C GLU A 398 -8.62 -17.15 -39.85
N VAL A 399 -9.66 -17.44 -39.08
CA VAL A 399 -10.91 -16.74 -39.18
C VAL A 399 -10.46 -15.33 -38.87
N PRO A 400 -10.60 -14.37 -39.80
CA PRO A 400 -10.33 -12.99 -39.47
C PRO A 400 -11.05 -12.76 -38.15
N ALA A 401 -10.30 -12.32 -37.13
CA ALA A 401 -10.83 -12.05 -35.81
C ALA A 401 -11.78 -10.83 -35.87
N GLU A 402 -12.86 -10.97 -36.61
CA GLU A 402 -13.99 -10.06 -36.77
C GLU A 402 -15.26 -10.62 -36.14
N ALA A 403 -15.23 -11.84 -35.58
CA ALA A 403 -16.40 -12.46 -34.98
C ALA A 403 -16.05 -13.22 -33.68
N SER A 404 -15.75 -12.50 -32.60
CA SER A 404 -16.06 -12.88 -31.18
C SER A 404 -15.27 -12.12 -30.10
N HIS A 405 -14.36 -11.21 -30.45
CA HIS A 405 -14.13 -10.06 -29.59
C HIS A 405 -15.10 -8.96 -30.03
N PRO A 406 -15.82 -8.28 -29.14
CA PRO A 406 -16.37 -6.98 -29.50
C PRO A 406 -15.21 -6.24 -30.15
N GLN A 407 -15.39 -5.80 -31.40
CA GLN A 407 -14.64 -4.66 -31.85
C GLN A 407 -15.01 -3.58 -30.84
N GLU A 408 -14.19 -3.40 -29.80
CA GLU A 408 -14.05 -2.11 -29.17
C GLU A 408 -13.54 -1.23 -30.32
N GLN A 409 -14.50 -0.70 -31.08
CA GLN A 409 -14.41 0.65 -31.59
C GLN A 409 -13.75 1.45 -30.47
N PRO A 410 -12.73 2.27 -30.77
CA PRO A 410 -12.14 3.12 -29.73
C PRO A 410 -13.31 3.71 -28.96
N GLU A 411 -13.42 3.39 -27.67
CA GLU A 411 -14.58 3.77 -26.88
C GLU A 411 -14.83 5.24 -27.22
N PRO A 412 -16.04 5.60 -27.70
CA PRO A 412 -16.32 6.99 -28.01
C PRO A 412 -15.92 7.77 -26.77
N GLN A 413 -14.96 8.68 -26.96
CA GLN A 413 -14.26 9.42 -25.91
C GLN A 413 -15.28 9.72 -24.80
N GLN A 414 -15.18 9.00 -23.67
CA GLN A 414 -16.27 8.97 -22.70
C GLN A 414 -16.62 10.41 -22.34
N ALA A 415 -17.85 10.81 -22.63
CA ALA A 415 -18.28 12.19 -22.38
C ALA A 415 -18.02 12.51 -20.91
N LEU A 416 -17.38 13.65 -20.64
CA LEU A 416 -17.05 14.07 -19.29
C LEU A 416 -18.31 14.00 -18.41
N VAL A 417 -18.20 13.37 -17.24
CA VAL A 417 -19.33 13.20 -16.33
C VAL A 417 -19.67 14.54 -15.69
N GLN A 418 -20.90 15.02 -15.87
CA GLN A 418 -21.33 16.29 -15.29
C GLN A 418 -21.45 16.18 -13.77
N ILE A 419 -20.92 17.18 -13.05
CA ILE A 419 -21.07 17.28 -11.59
C ILE A 419 -22.45 17.87 -11.27
N PRO A 420 -23.29 17.18 -10.48
CA PRO A 420 -24.58 17.73 -10.06
C PRO A 420 -24.40 18.99 -9.21
N TYR A 421 -24.98 20.11 -9.65
CA TYR A 421 -24.98 21.36 -8.89
C TYR A 421 -26.30 21.49 -8.12
N PRO A 422 -26.30 21.82 -6.81
CA PRO A 422 -27.53 21.90 -6.03
C PRO A 422 -28.47 22.99 -6.57
N GLN A 423 -29.71 22.61 -6.88
CA GLN A 423 -30.76 23.49 -7.38
C GLN A 423 -31.70 24.00 -6.27
N THR A 424 -31.71 23.32 -5.13
CA THR A 424 -32.54 23.67 -3.97
C THR A 424 -31.70 23.80 -2.70
N PHE A 425 -32.21 24.53 -1.71
CA PHE A 425 -31.53 24.65 -0.41
C PHE A 425 -31.39 23.29 0.30
N ASP A 426 -32.33 22.37 0.12
CA ASP A 426 -32.24 21.02 0.70
C ASP A 426 -31.12 20.19 0.04
N GLU A 427 -30.88 20.35 -1.26
CA GLU A 427 -29.71 19.77 -1.93
C GLU A 427 -28.39 20.38 -1.46
N LEU A 428 -28.35 21.68 -1.14
CA LEU A 428 -27.18 22.30 -0.48
C LEU A 428 -26.92 21.66 0.89
N VAL A 429 -27.95 21.40 1.70
CA VAL A 429 -27.81 20.76 3.02
C VAL A 429 -27.26 19.33 2.86
N PHE A 430 -27.73 18.61 1.84
CA PHE A 430 -27.20 17.29 1.49
C PHE A 430 -25.72 17.37 1.08
N LEU A 431 -25.36 18.27 0.16
CA LEU A 431 -23.96 18.51 -0.26
C LEU A 431 -23.07 18.85 0.94
N ALA A 432 -23.50 19.76 1.82
CA ALA A 432 -22.74 20.17 3.00
C ALA A 432 -22.47 18.99 3.95
N SER A 433 -23.38 18.01 4.03
CA SER A 433 -23.15 16.79 4.79
C SER A 433 -22.18 15.85 4.07
N GLN A 434 -22.38 15.63 2.77
CA GLN A 434 -21.54 14.76 1.93
C GLN A 434 -20.09 15.25 1.81
N ALA A 435 -19.87 16.57 1.90
CA ALA A 435 -18.55 17.19 1.88
C ALA A 435 -17.64 16.77 3.06
N PHE A 436 -18.21 16.20 4.13
CA PHE A 436 -17.46 15.74 5.31
C PHE A 436 -17.63 14.24 5.61
N ASP A 437 -18.59 13.57 4.97
CA ASP A 437 -18.80 12.12 5.09
C ASP A 437 -18.10 11.36 3.95
N ASN A 438 -18.34 11.76 2.69
CA ASN A 438 -17.82 11.08 1.49
C ASN A 438 -16.57 11.74 0.88
N ASN A 439 -16.37 13.04 1.12
CA ASN A 439 -15.17 13.79 0.75
C ASN A 439 -14.74 13.67 -0.73
N GLN A 440 -15.69 13.60 -1.67
CA GLN A 440 -15.38 13.57 -3.10
C GLN A 440 -14.49 14.75 -3.50
N PRO A 441 -13.55 14.58 -4.46
CA PRO A 441 -12.57 15.62 -4.82
C PRO A 441 -13.20 16.98 -5.13
N TYR A 442 -14.32 17.00 -5.84
CA TYR A 442 -15.02 18.23 -6.23
C TYR A 442 -15.82 18.90 -5.10
N HIS A 443 -16.09 18.22 -3.97
CA HIS A 443 -16.81 18.84 -2.83
C HIS A 443 -16.05 20.06 -2.28
N PHE A 444 -14.71 20.02 -2.33
CA PHE A 444 -13.85 21.12 -1.92
C PHE A 444 -14.16 22.44 -2.65
N ASP A 445 -14.43 22.36 -3.95
CA ASP A 445 -14.76 23.51 -4.79
C ASP A 445 -16.27 23.80 -4.83
N LEU A 446 -17.10 22.74 -4.77
CA LEU A 446 -18.56 22.83 -4.96
C LEU A 446 -19.27 23.41 -3.73
N LEU A 447 -18.88 23.04 -2.50
CA LEU A 447 -19.53 23.53 -1.29
C LEU A 447 -19.41 25.07 -1.14
N PRO A 448 -18.22 25.69 -1.23
CA PRO A 448 -18.09 27.15 -1.17
C PRO A 448 -18.90 27.88 -2.25
N ALA A 449 -18.93 27.33 -3.47
CA ALA A 449 -19.69 27.89 -4.58
C ALA A 449 -21.22 27.81 -4.36
N ALA A 450 -21.71 26.69 -3.84
CA ALA A 450 -23.11 26.52 -3.50
C ALA A 450 -23.53 27.46 -2.36
N LEU A 451 -22.68 27.66 -1.35
CA LEU A 451 -22.94 28.61 -0.26
C LEU A 451 -23.09 30.06 -0.78
N LEU A 452 -22.28 30.47 -1.75
CA LEU A 452 -22.42 31.77 -2.43
C LEU A 452 -23.75 31.88 -3.18
N HIS A 453 -24.11 30.84 -3.94
CA HIS A 453 -25.34 30.83 -4.73
C HIS A 453 -26.60 30.99 -3.86
N PHE A 454 -26.67 30.26 -2.74
CA PHE A 454 -27.80 30.28 -1.81
C PHE A 454 -27.68 31.34 -0.70
N GLN A 455 -26.72 32.25 -0.78
CA GLN A 455 -26.47 33.24 0.28
C GLN A 455 -27.71 34.14 0.54
N GLY A 456 -28.50 34.42 -0.50
CA GLY A 456 -29.76 35.18 -0.38
C GLY A 456 -30.88 34.44 0.37
N GLU A 457 -30.74 33.13 0.58
CA GLU A 457 -31.74 32.25 1.19
C GLU A 457 -31.41 31.86 2.64
N MET A 458 -30.40 32.48 3.26
CA MET A 458 -29.94 32.19 4.62
C MET A 458 -30.90 32.74 5.70
N THR A 459 -32.12 32.18 5.76
CA THR A 459 -33.12 32.44 6.80
C THR A 459 -32.85 31.62 8.06
N ALA A 460 -33.47 31.95 9.20
CA ALA A 460 -33.34 31.18 10.45
C ALA A 460 -33.65 29.68 10.24
N LYS A 461 -34.73 29.37 9.51
CA LYS A 461 -35.15 28.00 9.18
C LYS A 461 -34.12 27.27 8.31
N ASN A 462 -33.50 27.98 7.37
CA ASN A 462 -32.52 27.38 6.46
C ASN A 462 -31.16 27.19 7.15
N ILE A 463 -30.75 28.12 8.02
CA ILE A 463 -29.53 27.98 8.81
C ILE A 463 -29.64 26.79 9.77
N SER A 464 -30.80 26.55 10.40
CA SER A 464 -30.97 25.40 11.31
C SER A 464 -30.82 24.05 10.60
N LYS A 465 -31.20 23.95 9.32
CA LYS A 465 -30.96 22.74 8.51
C LYS A 465 -29.48 22.43 8.29
N LEU A 466 -28.58 23.42 8.38
CA LEU A 466 -27.13 23.22 8.21
C LEU A 466 -26.41 22.79 9.50
N ILE A 467 -27.09 22.83 10.66
CA ILE A 467 -26.51 22.45 11.96
C ILE A 467 -25.84 21.07 11.94
N PRO A 468 -26.45 20.00 11.37
CA PRO A 468 -25.80 18.70 11.28
C PRO A 468 -24.51 18.70 10.45
N ALA A 469 -24.44 19.49 9.38
CA ALA A 469 -23.23 19.62 8.58
C ALA A 469 -22.14 20.37 9.36
N PHE A 470 -22.49 21.41 10.13
CA PHE A 470 -21.54 22.09 11.01
C PHE A 470 -20.99 21.17 12.09
N GLN A 471 -21.83 20.31 12.68
CA GLN A 471 -21.39 19.29 13.64
C GLN A 471 -20.36 18.33 13.02
N ARG A 472 -20.59 17.87 11.77
CA ARG A 472 -19.63 17.02 11.06
C ARG A 472 -18.30 17.72 10.81
N ALA A 473 -18.32 18.97 10.31
CA ALA A 473 -17.10 19.76 10.11
C ALA A 473 -16.33 19.96 11.42
N CYS A 474 -17.02 20.32 12.51
CA CYS A 474 -16.43 20.42 13.85
C CYS A 474 -15.79 19.10 14.29
N LYS A 475 -16.50 17.98 14.13
CA LYS A 475 -15.99 16.64 14.45
C LYS A 475 -14.70 16.37 13.67
N MET A 476 -14.68 16.58 12.36
CA MET A 476 -13.52 16.38 11.49
C MET A 476 -12.32 17.26 11.89
N ILE A 477 -12.54 18.48 12.36
CA ILE A 477 -11.46 19.33 12.87
C ILE A 477 -10.90 18.79 14.19
N SER A 478 -11.76 18.21 15.03
CA SER A 478 -11.41 17.77 16.38
C SER A 478 -10.94 16.33 16.53
N SER A 479 -11.21 15.46 15.56
CA SER A 479 -10.81 14.05 15.59
C SER A 479 -9.38 13.85 15.11
N ASP A 480 -8.78 12.72 15.49
CA ASP A 480 -7.57 12.23 14.83
C ASP A 480 -7.83 11.99 13.33
N PHE A 481 -6.78 12.13 12.51
CA PHE A 481 -6.87 11.89 11.08
C PHE A 481 -7.22 10.42 10.81
N THR A 482 -8.27 10.20 10.02
CA THR A 482 -8.60 8.87 9.50
C THR A 482 -7.81 8.58 8.23
N SER A 483 -7.73 7.31 7.85
CA SER A 483 -7.01 6.88 6.62
C SER A 483 -7.58 7.49 5.33
N THR A 484 -8.80 8.01 5.34
CA THR A 484 -9.52 8.60 4.20
C THR A 484 -9.50 10.14 4.19
N MET A 485 -8.91 10.77 5.20
CA MET A 485 -8.94 12.21 5.39
C MET A 485 -7.61 12.84 4.95
N GLY A 486 -7.67 13.89 4.14
CA GLY A 486 -6.53 14.72 3.75
C GLY A 486 -6.48 16.07 4.49
N TYR A 487 -5.41 16.82 4.26
CA TYR A 487 -5.30 18.20 4.78
C TYR A 487 -6.29 19.15 4.08
N LEU A 488 -6.69 18.87 2.83
CA LEU A 488 -7.71 19.67 2.14
C LEU A 488 -9.10 19.50 2.76
N ASP A 489 -9.46 18.30 3.25
CA ASP A 489 -10.73 18.06 3.96
C ASP A 489 -10.75 18.84 5.28
N ASN A 490 -9.64 18.79 6.02
CA ASN A 490 -9.48 19.59 7.23
C ASN A 490 -9.62 21.10 6.93
N MET A 491 -9.04 21.58 5.84
CA MET A 491 -9.13 23.00 5.46
C MET A 491 -10.55 23.40 5.05
N LEU A 492 -11.27 22.55 4.32
CA LEU A 492 -12.68 22.78 3.98
C LEU A 492 -13.56 22.81 5.23
N ALA A 493 -13.32 21.91 6.18
CA ALA A 493 -14.02 21.89 7.46
C ALA A 493 -13.74 23.18 8.25
N THR A 494 -12.48 23.65 8.31
CA THR A 494 -12.13 24.93 8.93
C THR A 494 -12.82 26.11 8.23
N PHE A 495 -12.89 26.12 6.90
CA PHE A 495 -13.64 27.14 6.15
C PHE A 495 -15.12 27.14 6.50
N PHE A 496 -15.75 25.97 6.57
CA PHE A 496 -17.17 25.84 6.91
C PHE A 496 -17.45 26.23 8.37
N ALA A 497 -16.55 25.91 9.29
CA ALA A 497 -16.60 26.38 10.67
C ALA A 497 -16.46 27.91 10.77
N ASP A 498 -15.56 28.54 10.00
CA ASP A 498 -15.42 30.00 9.94
C ASP A 498 -16.66 30.66 9.32
N TYR A 499 -17.30 30.00 8.35
CA TYR A 499 -18.58 30.46 7.78
C TYR A 499 -19.71 30.44 8.84
N SER A 500 -19.73 29.44 9.72
CA SER A 500 -20.67 29.41 10.85
C SER A 500 -20.53 30.63 11.77
N ARG A 501 -19.29 31.11 12.00
CA ARG A 501 -19.02 32.33 12.76
C ARG A 501 -19.59 33.55 12.04
N LEU A 502 -19.34 33.67 10.74
CA LEU A 502 -19.86 34.76 9.92
C LEU A 502 -21.39 34.82 9.97
N LEU A 503 -22.08 33.67 9.90
CA LEU A 503 -23.54 33.62 10.03
C LEU A 503 -24.03 34.13 11.39
N VAL A 504 -23.35 33.76 12.49
CA VAL A 504 -23.68 34.25 13.84
C VAL A 504 -23.48 35.76 13.96
N GLU A 505 -22.48 36.32 13.29
CA GLU A 505 -22.23 37.77 13.26
C GLU A 505 -23.27 38.52 12.43
N LEU A 506 -23.68 37.96 11.29
CA LEU A 506 -24.67 38.57 10.39
C LEU A 506 -26.11 38.45 10.90
N TYR A 507 -26.45 37.38 11.65
CA TYR A 507 -27.83 37.03 12.04
C TYR A 507 -27.96 36.59 13.51
N PRO A 508 -27.47 37.38 14.49
CA PRO A 508 -27.29 36.94 15.88
C PRO A 508 -28.57 36.48 16.58
N LEU A 509 -29.74 37.03 16.19
CA LEU A 509 -31.05 36.67 16.77
C LEU A 509 -31.62 35.37 16.16
N GLN A 510 -31.20 35.03 14.94
CA GLN A 510 -31.68 33.88 14.18
C GLN A 510 -30.78 32.64 14.34
N THR A 511 -29.60 32.78 14.93
CA THR A 511 -28.55 31.74 15.00
C THR A 511 -28.27 31.25 16.42
N THR A 512 -29.24 31.32 17.34
CA THR A 512 -29.04 30.96 18.76
C THR A 512 -28.52 29.52 18.92
N GLU A 513 -29.14 28.56 18.21
CA GLU A 513 -28.71 27.14 18.22
C GLU A 513 -27.30 26.97 17.66
N LEU A 514 -26.97 27.67 16.57
CA LEU A 514 -25.64 27.63 15.96
C LEU A 514 -24.57 28.25 16.88
N LYS A 515 -24.91 29.33 17.59
CA LYS A 515 -24.05 29.96 18.59
C LYS A 515 -23.75 28.99 19.74
N GLN A 516 -24.78 28.34 20.28
CA GLN A 516 -24.62 27.34 21.34
C GLN A 516 -23.76 26.15 20.89
N LEU A 517 -23.98 25.63 19.66
CA LEU A 517 -23.14 24.58 19.09
C LEU A 517 -21.66 24.99 19.06
N ARG A 518 -21.38 26.22 18.61
CA ARG A 518 -20.02 26.73 18.50
C ARG A 518 -19.36 26.93 19.86
N GLU A 519 -20.09 27.45 20.84
CA GLU A 519 -19.61 27.57 22.23
C GLU A 519 -19.28 26.20 22.83
N SER A 520 -20.17 25.23 22.65
CA SER A 520 -19.97 23.83 23.08
C SER A 520 -18.75 23.19 22.41
N PHE A 521 -18.58 23.37 21.10
CA PHE A 521 -17.41 22.89 20.37
C PHE A 521 -16.10 23.51 20.90
N MET A 522 -16.07 24.83 21.11
CA MET A 522 -14.90 25.52 21.65
C MET A 522 -14.58 25.07 23.09
N GLU A 523 -15.59 24.81 23.93
CA GLU A 523 -15.38 24.27 25.28
C GLU A 523 -14.88 22.83 25.29
N ALA A 524 -15.42 21.97 24.43
CA ALA A 524 -14.95 20.59 24.27
C ALA A 524 -13.49 20.59 23.80
N PHE A 525 -13.15 21.45 22.85
CA PHE A 525 -11.80 21.53 22.30
C PHE A 525 -10.80 22.12 23.32
N LYS A 526 -11.20 23.08 24.17
CA LYS A 526 -10.38 23.62 25.29
C LYS A 526 -9.86 22.54 26.24
N LYS A 527 -10.61 21.45 26.38
CA LYS A 527 -10.28 20.34 27.29
C LYS A 527 -9.33 19.32 26.66
N HIS A 528 -9.03 19.42 25.38
CA HIS A 528 -8.13 18.52 24.68
C HIS A 528 -6.66 18.78 25.07
N GLU A 529 -5.89 17.74 25.39
CA GLU A 529 -4.50 17.84 25.91
C GLU A 529 -3.54 18.65 25.02
N LEU A 530 -3.87 18.78 23.74
CA LEU A 530 -3.06 19.47 22.74
C LEU A 530 -3.57 20.87 22.37
N TRP A 531 -4.55 21.42 23.09
CA TRP A 531 -5.20 22.73 22.84
C TRP A 531 -4.25 23.82 22.34
N GLY A 532 -3.09 24.01 22.99
CA GLY A 532 -2.09 25.02 22.61
C GLY A 532 -1.43 24.82 21.23
N ARG A 533 -1.38 23.59 20.68
CA ARG A 533 -0.83 23.29 19.35
C ARG A 533 -1.86 23.38 18.21
N TYR A 534 -3.16 23.29 18.53
CA TYR A 534 -4.24 23.22 17.54
C TYR A 534 -5.09 24.49 17.47
N ILE A 535 -4.98 25.41 18.43
CA ILE A 535 -5.82 26.63 18.51
C ILE A 535 -5.80 27.47 17.22
N SER A 536 -4.64 27.56 16.54
CA SER A 536 -4.49 28.30 15.29
C SER A 536 -5.14 27.61 14.07
N ARG A 537 -5.59 26.36 14.22
CA ARG A 537 -6.25 25.56 13.18
C ARG A 537 -7.78 25.69 13.18
N ILE A 538 -8.36 26.30 14.22
CA ILE A 538 -9.81 26.31 14.47
C ILE A 538 -10.44 27.68 14.27
N ASP A 539 -9.66 28.74 14.44
CA ASP A 539 -10.27 30.06 14.62
C ASP A 539 -10.69 30.72 13.30
N ASN A 540 -9.90 30.54 12.23
CA ASN A 540 -10.27 31.02 10.90
C ASN A 540 -9.49 30.31 9.77
N VAL A 541 -10.07 30.30 8.58
CA VAL A 541 -9.41 29.73 7.38
C VAL A 541 -8.15 30.53 6.99
N LYS A 542 -8.08 31.82 7.38
CA LYS A 542 -6.91 32.69 7.14
C LYS A 542 -5.66 32.21 7.88
N SER A 543 -5.78 31.62 9.07
CA SER A 543 -4.67 31.13 9.90
C SER A 543 -4.28 29.69 9.59
N TRP A 544 -5.09 28.97 8.79
CA TRP A 544 -4.78 27.61 8.38
C TRP A 544 -3.45 27.55 7.60
N ASN A 545 -2.51 26.71 8.04
CA ASN A 545 -1.19 26.60 7.45
C ASN A 545 -0.62 25.19 7.60
N ARG A 546 -0.35 24.51 6.48
CA ARG A 546 0.29 23.18 6.40
C ARG A 546 1.40 23.12 5.37
N GLY A 547 2.10 24.23 5.17
CA GLY A 547 3.17 24.34 4.18
C GLY A 547 2.69 24.93 2.86
N SER A 548 3.60 25.03 1.90
CA SER A 548 3.36 25.75 0.65
C SER A 548 2.50 25.00 -0.36
N SER A 549 2.39 23.67 -0.24
CA SER A 549 1.65 22.81 -1.18
C SER A 549 0.18 23.17 -1.33
N TYR A 550 -0.43 23.71 -0.27
CA TYR A 550 -1.87 23.97 -0.18
C TYR A 550 -2.25 25.44 -0.38
N LYS A 551 -1.28 26.29 -0.77
CA LYS A 551 -1.52 27.73 -0.92
C LYS A 551 -2.60 28.02 -1.95
N THR A 552 -2.59 27.34 -3.10
CA THR A 552 -3.57 27.59 -4.17
C THR A 552 -5.00 27.33 -3.69
N HIS A 553 -5.27 26.14 -3.15
CA HIS A 553 -6.57 25.78 -2.56
C HIS A 553 -7.02 26.75 -1.47
N LYS A 554 -6.09 27.17 -0.59
CA LYS A 554 -6.38 28.17 0.44
C LYS A 554 -6.82 29.51 -0.16
N HIS A 555 -6.15 30.00 -1.20
CA HIS A 555 -6.53 31.27 -1.84
C HIS A 555 -7.91 31.20 -2.51
N VAL A 556 -8.28 30.05 -3.09
CA VAL A 556 -9.64 29.82 -3.63
C VAL A 556 -10.69 29.91 -2.52
N LEU A 557 -10.49 29.23 -1.38
CA LEU A 557 -11.42 29.34 -0.24
C LEU A 557 -11.46 30.75 0.35
N LEU A 558 -10.34 31.46 0.41
CA LEU A 558 -10.29 32.84 0.88
C LEU A 558 -11.04 33.81 -0.04
N ALA A 559 -11.00 33.59 -1.36
CA ALA A 559 -11.79 34.36 -2.31
C ALA A 559 -13.29 34.14 -2.10
N ALA A 560 -13.72 32.87 -1.94
CA ALA A 560 -15.12 32.56 -1.61
C ALA A 560 -15.55 33.18 -0.27
N PHE A 561 -14.70 33.08 0.76
CA PHE A 561 -14.98 33.67 2.07
C PHE A 561 -15.11 35.20 2.00
N PHE A 562 -14.24 35.87 1.24
CA PHE A 562 -14.32 37.31 1.02
C PHE A 562 -15.64 37.71 0.35
N MET A 563 -16.10 36.95 -0.65
CA MET A 563 -17.38 37.20 -1.30
C MET A 563 -18.55 37.00 -0.33
N LEU A 564 -18.54 35.96 0.50
CA LEU A 564 -19.54 35.72 1.55
C LEU A 564 -19.58 36.87 2.57
N GLU A 565 -18.41 37.29 3.07
CA GLU A 565 -18.27 38.39 4.06
C GLU A 565 -18.81 39.72 3.51
N ARG A 566 -18.62 39.99 2.21
CA ARG A 566 -19.05 41.21 1.53
C ARG A 566 -20.43 41.11 0.88
N LYS A 567 -21.09 39.95 1.00
CA LYS A 567 -22.36 39.62 0.35
C LYS A 567 -22.33 39.80 -1.18
N ILE A 568 -21.19 39.52 -1.81
CA ILE A 568 -21.04 39.55 -3.27
C ILE A 568 -21.61 38.25 -3.83
N ASN A 569 -22.72 38.34 -4.55
CA ASN A 569 -23.37 37.18 -5.17
C ASN A 569 -22.88 36.97 -6.62
N LEU A 570 -21.64 36.48 -6.76
CA LEU A 570 -21.04 36.10 -8.03
C LEU A 570 -20.52 34.66 -7.97
N PRO A 571 -20.58 33.89 -9.07
CA PRO A 571 -20.09 32.52 -9.09
C PRO A 571 -18.56 32.49 -9.00
N MET A 572 -18.00 31.50 -8.31
CA MET A 572 -16.56 31.21 -8.38
C MET A 572 -16.21 30.75 -9.81
N LEU A 573 -15.12 31.26 -10.38
CA LEU A 573 -14.72 30.90 -11.74
C LEU A 573 -14.21 29.46 -11.80
N SER A 574 -13.49 28.99 -10.77
CA SER A 574 -12.81 27.69 -10.76
C SER A 574 -13.69 26.50 -10.40
N THR A 575 -14.96 26.71 -10.06
CA THR A 575 -15.86 25.62 -9.64
C THR A 575 -16.02 24.62 -10.79
N PRO A 576 -15.68 23.35 -10.59
CA PRO A 576 -15.74 22.35 -11.65
C PRO A 576 -17.19 22.12 -12.07
N THR A 577 -17.36 21.84 -13.36
CA THR A 577 -18.64 21.51 -14.00
C THR A 577 -18.74 20.03 -14.34
N HIS A 578 -17.60 19.38 -14.54
CA HIS A 578 -17.49 17.97 -14.86
C HIS A 578 -16.36 17.32 -14.07
N GLU A 579 -16.48 16.02 -13.80
CA GLU A 579 -15.46 15.24 -13.13
C GLU A 579 -14.22 15.06 -14.01
N PRO A 580 -13.02 14.91 -13.41
CA PRO A 580 -12.76 15.01 -11.98
C PRO A 580 -12.64 16.46 -11.46
N CYS A 581 -12.37 17.42 -12.35
CA CYS A 581 -12.20 18.83 -11.98
C CYS A 581 -12.41 19.85 -13.13
N TRP A 582 -12.98 19.42 -14.26
CA TRP A 582 -13.04 20.22 -15.48
C TRP A 582 -14.07 21.35 -15.43
N VAL A 583 -13.71 22.50 -16.00
CA VAL A 583 -14.60 23.65 -16.22
C VAL A 583 -14.98 23.71 -17.70
N SER A 584 -16.28 23.71 -17.99
CA SER A 584 -16.80 23.92 -19.34
C SER A 584 -16.44 25.31 -19.85
N PRO A 585 -15.89 25.44 -21.07
CA PRO A 585 -15.61 26.74 -21.70
C PRO A 585 -16.83 27.67 -21.70
N LEU A 586 -18.00 27.11 -22.02
CA LEU A 586 -19.24 27.87 -22.08
C LEU A 586 -19.61 28.44 -20.71
N THR A 587 -19.55 27.61 -19.67
CA THR A 587 -19.82 28.04 -18.30
C THR A 587 -18.80 29.06 -17.81
N LEU A 588 -17.52 28.93 -18.15
CA LEU A 588 -16.50 29.92 -17.80
C LEU A 588 -16.81 31.29 -18.42
N VAL A 589 -17.19 31.33 -19.71
CA VAL A 589 -17.61 32.57 -20.39
C VAL A 589 -18.84 33.17 -19.72
N GLN A 590 -19.87 32.36 -19.43
CA GLN A 590 -21.07 32.81 -18.72
C GLN A 590 -20.75 33.42 -17.35
N ARG A 591 -19.84 32.81 -16.59
CA ARG A 591 -19.38 33.35 -15.30
C ARG A 591 -18.67 34.68 -15.50
N LEU A 592 -17.73 34.79 -16.45
CA LEU A 592 -17.02 36.05 -16.75
C LEU A 592 -17.95 37.19 -17.18
N ILE A 593 -19.02 36.89 -17.93
CA ILE A 593 -20.05 37.87 -18.28
C ILE A 593 -20.69 38.46 -17.01
N LYS A 594 -21.00 37.62 -16.01
CA LYS A 594 -21.55 38.10 -14.72
C LYS A 594 -20.59 39.03 -13.99
N TYR A 595 -19.29 38.74 -13.97
CA TYR A 595 -18.27 39.64 -13.40
C TYR A 595 -18.19 40.97 -14.14
N LYS A 596 -18.21 40.94 -15.48
CA LYS A 596 -18.24 42.14 -16.32
C LYS A 596 -19.46 43.00 -16.02
N VAL A 597 -20.66 42.40 -15.99
CA VAL A 597 -21.92 43.11 -15.70
C VAL A 597 -21.92 43.72 -14.31
N ALA A 598 -21.40 43.00 -13.31
CA ALA A 598 -21.29 43.51 -11.94
C ALA A 598 -20.15 44.52 -11.75
N ASN A 599 -19.29 44.73 -12.76
CA ASN A 599 -18.07 45.54 -12.69
C ASN A 599 -17.15 45.15 -11.52
N VAL A 600 -17.04 43.84 -11.26
CA VAL A 600 -16.18 43.27 -10.22
C VAL A 600 -15.03 42.53 -10.89
N ALA A 601 -13.80 42.78 -10.45
CA ALA A 601 -12.65 42.02 -10.93
C ALA A 601 -12.64 40.61 -10.29
N PRO A 602 -12.41 39.54 -11.07
CA PRO A 602 -12.22 38.20 -10.51
C PRO A 602 -11.04 38.13 -9.55
N ALA A 603 -11.11 37.23 -8.57
CA ALA A 603 -9.96 36.91 -7.74
C ALA A 603 -8.88 36.22 -8.58
N ASP A 604 -7.63 36.67 -8.45
CA ASP A 604 -6.55 36.29 -9.36
C ASP A 604 -6.30 34.76 -9.40
N ILE A 605 -6.16 34.12 -8.23
CA ILE A 605 -5.93 32.66 -8.16
C ILE A 605 -7.16 31.85 -8.60
N ASP A 606 -8.38 32.29 -8.28
CA ASP A 606 -9.61 31.65 -8.77
C ASP A 606 -9.66 31.68 -10.30
N PHE A 607 -9.30 32.81 -10.91
CA PHE A 607 -9.26 32.94 -12.37
C PHE A 607 -8.15 32.06 -13.00
N GLN A 608 -6.96 32.03 -12.40
CA GLN A 608 -5.88 31.14 -12.84
C GLN A 608 -6.30 29.66 -12.80
N VAL A 609 -6.89 29.19 -11.69
CA VAL A 609 -7.35 27.81 -11.57
C VAL A 609 -8.49 27.51 -12.55
N ALA A 610 -9.41 28.46 -12.77
CA ALA A 610 -10.49 28.32 -13.75
C ALA A 610 -9.97 28.13 -15.18
N VAL A 611 -8.98 28.92 -15.59
CA VAL A 611 -8.30 28.79 -16.89
C VAL A 611 -7.56 27.47 -16.98
N SER A 612 -6.82 27.09 -15.92
CA SER A 612 -6.09 25.83 -15.84
C SER A 612 -6.99 24.59 -16.03
N ARG A 613 -8.19 24.64 -15.44
CA ARG A 613 -9.21 23.58 -15.50
C ARG A 613 -10.14 23.68 -16.71
N CYS A 614 -10.03 24.71 -17.55
CA CYS A 614 -10.91 24.84 -18.70
C CYS A 614 -10.63 23.71 -19.70
N SER A 615 -11.66 22.95 -20.08
CA SER A 615 -11.53 21.95 -21.14
C SER A 615 -11.23 22.64 -22.48
N THR A 616 -10.38 22.04 -23.29
CA THR A 616 -10.05 22.55 -24.65
C THR A 616 -10.90 21.92 -25.75
N GLU A 617 -11.89 21.09 -25.40
CA GLU A 617 -12.71 20.36 -26.37
C GLU A 617 -14.06 21.07 -26.66
N TYR A 618 -14.61 20.86 -27.86
CA TYR A 618 -15.97 21.27 -28.29
C TYR A 618 -16.38 22.71 -27.94
N HIS A 619 -15.49 23.69 -28.17
CA HIS A 619 -15.61 25.04 -27.62
C HIS A 619 -16.23 26.11 -28.55
N GLN A 620 -16.87 25.71 -29.66
CA GLN A 620 -17.36 26.67 -30.67
C GLN A 620 -18.42 27.62 -30.10
N GLU A 621 -19.39 27.09 -29.35
CA GLU A 621 -20.45 27.89 -28.72
C GLU A 621 -19.86 28.91 -27.71
N ALA A 622 -18.82 28.52 -26.97
CA ALA A 622 -18.16 29.40 -26.02
C ALA A 622 -17.42 30.55 -26.72
N LEU A 623 -16.79 30.30 -27.87
CA LEU A 623 -16.15 31.33 -28.69
C LEU A 623 -17.17 32.35 -29.22
N GLU A 624 -18.30 31.87 -29.75
CA GLU A 624 -19.38 32.72 -30.25
C GLU A 624 -19.98 33.60 -29.14
N LEU A 625 -20.25 33.00 -27.98
CA LEU A 625 -20.73 33.73 -26.81
C LEU A 625 -19.71 34.78 -26.33
N ALA A 626 -18.43 34.42 -26.27
CA ALA A 626 -17.37 35.34 -25.87
C ALA A 626 -17.20 36.51 -26.85
N ALA A 627 -17.31 36.25 -28.16
CA ALA A 627 -17.24 37.28 -29.18
C ALA A 627 -18.38 38.30 -29.08
N ARG A 628 -19.59 37.83 -28.73
CA ARG A 628 -20.80 38.65 -28.58
C ARG A 628 -20.80 39.45 -27.26
N GLU A 629 -20.48 38.82 -26.14
CA GLU A 629 -20.76 39.38 -24.81
C GLU A 629 -19.53 39.92 -24.06
N LEU A 630 -18.32 39.44 -24.37
CA LEU A 630 -17.08 39.90 -23.72
C LEU A 630 -16.40 41.00 -24.54
N ALA A 631 -15.57 41.82 -23.88
CA ALA A 631 -14.78 42.88 -24.52
C ALA A 631 -13.40 43.00 -23.87
N GLY A 632 -12.45 43.64 -24.56
CA GLY A 632 -11.10 43.87 -24.07
C GLY A 632 -10.33 42.59 -23.75
N GLU A 633 -9.56 42.62 -22.66
CA GLU A 633 -8.64 41.54 -22.24
C GLU A 633 -9.37 40.20 -22.04
N TYR A 634 -10.59 40.17 -21.50
CA TYR A 634 -11.33 38.91 -21.30
C TYR A 634 -11.69 38.22 -22.62
N ARG A 635 -12.14 38.97 -23.63
CA ARG A 635 -12.46 38.39 -24.94
C ARG A 635 -11.22 37.83 -25.62
N GLN A 636 -10.12 38.59 -25.55
CA GLN A 636 -8.85 38.20 -26.16
C GLN A 636 -8.25 36.96 -25.48
N LEU A 637 -8.30 36.90 -24.15
CA LEU A 637 -7.83 35.75 -23.37
C LEU A 637 -8.63 34.49 -23.68
N ILE A 638 -9.97 34.56 -23.66
CA ILE A 638 -10.82 33.40 -23.98
C ILE A 638 -10.60 32.95 -25.42
N SER A 639 -10.54 33.90 -26.37
CA SER A 639 -10.26 33.58 -27.76
C SER A 639 -8.90 32.90 -27.91
N PHE A 640 -7.84 33.41 -27.26
CA PHE A 640 -6.52 32.78 -27.26
C PHE A 640 -6.54 31.36 -26.68
N MET A 641 -7.13 31.18 -25.50
CA MET A 641 -7.18 29.89 -24.80
C MET A 641 -7.89 28.82 -25.65
N LEU A 642 -8.96 29.21 -26.35
CA LEU A 642 -9.78 28.34 -27.20
C LEU A 642 -9.33 28.34 -28.68
N GLY A 643 -8.05 28.55 -28.95
CA GLY A 643 -7.45 28.32 -30.27
C GLY A 643 -7.36 29.52 -31.22
N GLY A 644 -7.81 30.71 -30.81
CA GLY A 644 -7.68 31.96 -31.57
C GLY A 644 -6.25 32.52 -31.64
N GLU A 645 -6.06 33.54 -32.47
CA GLU A 645 -4.72 34.07 -32.84
C GLU A 645 -4.20 35.19 -31.91
N TYR A 646 -5.02 35.71 -30.99
CA TYR A 646 -4.62 36.81 -30.10
C TYR A 646 -3.38 36.45 -29.27
N GLN A 647 -2.49 37.43 -29.05
CA GLN A 647 -1.28 37.26 -28.25
C GLN A 647 -1.31 38.13 -26.97
N PRO A 648 -0.63 37.71 -25.89
CA PRO A 648 -0.46 38.55 -24.70
C PRO A 648 0.25 39.88 -25.05
N GLN A 649 -0.19 40.98 -24.46
CA GLN A 649 0.43 42.32 -24.60
C GLN A 649 0.95 42.79 -23.23
N GLU A 650 2.02 43.59 -23.22
CA GLU A 650 2.66 44.05 -21.97
C GLU A 650 1.73 44.86 -21.05
N MET A 651 0.76 45.56 -21.65
CA MET A 651 -0.22 46.41 -20.97
C MET A 651 -1.36 45.64 -20.28
N TYR A 652 -1.44 44.32 -20.48
CA TYR A 652 -2.48 43.49 -19.88
C TYR A 652 -2.32 43.33 -18.37
N LYS A 653 -3.47 43.30 -17.68
CA LYS A 653 -3.53 43.30 -16.21
C LYS A 653 -3.29 41.90 -15.65
N TYR A 654 -3.84 40.85 -16.28
CA TYR A 654 -3.88 39.50 -15.73
C TYR A 654 -2.73 38.61 -16.26
N LYS A 655 -1.49 39.09 -16.13
CA LYS A 655 -0.29 38.40 -16.65
C LYS A 655 -0.16 36.93 -16.20
N PRO A 656 -0.38 36.57 -14.92
CA PRO A 656 -0.36 35.16 -14.51
C PRO A 656 -1.45 34.31 -15.18
N VAL A 657 -2.63 34.87 -15.43
CA VAL A 657 -3.73 34.16 -16.12
C VAL A 657 -3.38 33.89 -17.58
N TRP A 658 -2.74 34.84 -18.25
CA TRP A 658 -2.20 34.65 -19.61
C TRP A 658 -1.10 33.57 -19.65
N LEU A 659 -0.22 33.53 -18.64
CA LEU A 659 0.77 32.47 -18.50
C LEU A 659 0.10 31.09 -18.36
N VAL A 660 -0.91 30.97 -17.49
CA VAL A 660 -1.65 29.71 -17.33
C VAL A 660 -2.34 29.33 -18.63
N ALA A 661 -3.06 30.25 -19.29
CA ALA A 661 -3.74 29.99 -20.56
C ALA A 661 -2.76 29.48 -21.64
N ALA A 662 -1.56 30.03 -21.68
CA ALA A 662 -0.52 29.61 -22.60
C ALA A 662 -0.03 28.19 -22.35
N LEU A 663 0.12 27.79 -21.07
CA LEU A 663 0.53 26.44 -20.68
C LEU A 663 -0.61 25.42 -20.84
N THR A 664 -1.87 25.84 -20.64
CA THR A 664 -3.07 25.02 -20.81
C THR A 664 -3.35 24.67 -22.28
N ARG A 665 -3.01 25.56 -23.23
CA ARG A 665 -3.30 25.40 -24.67
C ARG A 665 -2.45 24.32 -25.39
N ALA A 666 -1.47 23.72 -24.72
CA ALA A 666 -0.32 23.08 -25.38
C ALA A 666 -0.64 21.92 -26.35
N LYS A 667 -0.72 22.24 -27.66
CA LYS A 667 -0.22 21.43 -28.80
C LYS A 667 0.95 22.12 -29.55
N GLN A 668 1.39 23.30 -29.09
CA GLN A 668 2.52 24.07 -29.65
C GLN A 668 3.51 24.43 -28.53
N PRO A 669 4.82 24.52 -28.80
CA PRO A 669 5.80 24.96 -27.81
C PRO A 669 5.46 26.37 -27.33
N ALA A 670 5.44 26.55 -26.01
CA ALA A 670 5.17 27.85 -25.42
C ALA A 670 6.17 28.91 -25.91
N ASN A 671 5.68 30.06 -26.37
CA ASN A 671 6.56 31.17 -26.78
C ASN A 671 7.36 31.62 -25.55
N PRO A 672 8.71 31.62 -25.60
CA PRO A 672 9.57 31.98 -24.47
C PRO A 672 9.29 33.36 -23.88
N GLN A 673 8.69 34.27 -24.64
CA GLN A 673 8.29 35.60 -24.16
C GLN A 673 7.31 35.55 -22.99
N TRP A 674 6.50 34.49 -22.87
CA TRP A 674 5.51 34.35 -21.79
C TRP A 674 6.14 34.00 -20.44
N PHE A 675 7.33 33.41 -20.44
CA PHE A 675 8.05 33.08 -19.21
C PHE A 675 8.48 34.34 -18.44
N ALA A 676 8.51 35.51 -19.10
CA ALA A 676 8.72 36.79 -18.44
C ALA A 676 7.61 37.17 -17.43
N TYR A 677 6.46 36.50 -17.47
CA TYR A 677 5.37 36.67 -16.50
C TYR A 677 5.51 35.81 -15.23
N SER A 678 6.55 34.99 -15.12
CA SER A 678 6.85 34.20 -13.92
C SER A 678 8.24 34.53 -13.38
N SER A 679 8.42 34.27 -12.09
CA SER A 679 9.74 34.25 -11.46
C SER A 679 10.45 32.89 -11.63
N LEU A 680 9.72 31.87 -12.09
CA LEU A 680 10.25 30.52 -12.26
C LEU A 680 11.09 30.37 -13.52
N PRO A 681 12.16 29.56 -13.48
CA PRO A 681 12.84 29.10 -14.68
C PRO A 681 11.88 28.38 -15.63
N ALA A 682 12.18 28.43 -16.93
CA ALA A 682 11.36 27.82 -17.98
C ALA A 682 11.11 26.31 -17.74
N SER A 683 12.09 25.59 -17.19
CA SER A 683 11.98 24.16 -16.86
C SER A 683 10.85 23.84 -15.88
N TYR A 684 10.51 24.75 -14.95
CA TYR A 684 9.37 24.59 -14.05
C TYR A 684 8.03 24.79 -14.74
N LEU A 685 7.97 25.72 -15.70
CA LEU A 685 6.75 26.05 -16.42
C LEU A 685 6.41 24.96 -17.45
N THR A 686 7.42 24.45 -18.15
CA THR A 686 7.26 23.37 -19.14
C THR A 686 7.44 21.97 -18.55
N ALA A 687 7.82 21.86 -17.27
CA ALA A 687 8.19 20.62 -16.59
C ALA A 687 9.23 19.75 -17.35
N ASN A 688 10.07 20.39 -18.18
CA ASN A 688 11.10 19.73 -18.98
C ASN A 688 12.39 19.60 -18.16
N PHE A 689 12.34 18.77 -17.12
CA PHE A 689 13.48 18.52 -16.24
C PHE A 689 14.38 17.41 -16.80
N THR A 690 15.68 17.59 -16.66
CA THR A 690 16.64 16.50 -16.84
C THR A 690 16.50 15.52 -15.68
N TRP A 691 16.57 14.23 -16.00
CA TRP A 691 16.55 13.17 -15.00
C TRP A 691 17.47 12.03 -15.43
N ALA A 692 18.00 11.30 -14.44
CA ALA A 692 18.82 10.13 -14.69
C ALA A 692 18.65 9.10 -13.55
N PRO A 693 18.71 7.81 -13.87
CA PRO A 693 18.95 6.78 -12.87
C PRO A 693 20.45 6.79 -12.53
N VAL A 694 20.79 6.87 -11.25
CA VAL A 694 22.17 6.96 -10.77
C VAL A 694 22.44 5.94 -9.68
N VAL A 695 23.67 5.44 -9.64
CA VAL A 695 24.21 4.64 -8.53
C VAL A 695 25.19 5.50 -7.75
N GLU A 696 24.88 5.79 -6.49
CA GLU A 696 25.76 6.60 -5.64
C GLU A 696 26.21 5.83 -4.39
N PRO A 697 27.43 6.06 -3.90
CA PRO A 697 27.83 5.59 -2.59
C PRO A 697 27.05 6.35 -1.51
N TYR A 698 26.65 5.65 -0.45
CA TYR A 698 26.09 6.26 0.75
C TYR A 698 26.60 5.51 1.99
N THR A 699 26.60 6.22 3.11
CA THR A 699 27.03 5.67 4.39
C THR A 699 25.83 5.53 5.30
N TYR A 700 25.66 4.36 5.91
CA TYR A 700 24.62 4.14 6.91
C TYR A 700 25.21 3.51 8.17
N LYS A 701 24.52 3.67 9.29
CA LYS A 701 24.93 3.09 10.57
C LYS A 701 24.43 1.66 10.67
N LYS A 702 25.35 0.71 10.82
CA LYS A 702 25.05 -0.69 11.10
C LYS A 702 25.41 -0.99 12.54
N TRP A 703 24.52 -1.67 13.26
CA TRP A 703 24.83 -2.14 14.62
C TRP A 703 25.81 -3.31 14.56
N ASP A 704 26.95 -3.16 15.21
CA ASP A 704 27.94 -4.23 15.38
C ASP A 704 27.70 -4.92 16.73
N TYR A 705 27.29 -6.19 16.68
CA TYR A 705 26.97 -7.01 17.85
C TYR A 705 28.21 -7.38 18.69
N VAL A 706 29.41 -7.36 18.09
CA VAL A 706 30.67 -7.65 18.79
C VAL A 706 31.14 -6.41 19.54
N THR A 707 31.17 -5.26 18.86
CA THR A 707 31.66 -4.01 19.47
C THR A 707 30.59 -3.22 20.21
N ARG A 708 29.32 -3.60 20.08
CA ARG A 708 28.13 -2.94 20.66
C ARG A 708 28.04 -1.45 20.32
N LYS A 709 28.44 -1.10 19.10
CA LYS A 709 28.43 0.28 18.59
C LYS A 709 27.83 0.33 17.19
N ASN A 710 27.31 1.49 16.84
CA ASN A 710 26.94 1.81 15.46
C ASN A 710 28.21 2.15 14.68
N VAL A 711 28.51 1.37 13.64
CA VAL A 711 29.63 1.61 12.73
C VAL A 711 29.14 2.11 11.38
N ASP A 712 29.85 3.10 10.84
CA ASP A 712 29.59 3.63 9.52
C ASP A 712 29.96 2.59 8.46
N THR A 713 28.97 2.12 7.72
CA THR A 713 29.13 1.12 6.66
C THR A 713 28.87 1.78 5.32
N GLN A 714 29.81 1.61 4.39
CA GLN A 714 29.66 2.06 3.01
C GLN A 714 28.76 1.09 2.24
N ALA A 715 27.76 1.62 1.56
CA ALA A 715 26.88 0.90 0.66
C ALA A 715 26.68 1.70 -0.63
N LYS A 716 26.09 1.08 -1.63
CA LYS A 716 25.64 1.74 -2.85
C LYS A 716 24.12 1.74 -2.86
N ARG A 717 23.52 2.83 -3.30
CA ARG A 717 22.08 2.89 -3.59
C ARG A 717 21.86 3.36 -5.01
N SER A 718 20.87 2.78 -5.66
CA SER A 718 20.40 3.22 -6.97
C SER A 718 19.17 4.10 -6.75
N LYS A 719 19.12 5.25 -7.42
CA LYS A 719 18.00 6.19 -7.29
C LYS A 719 17.71 6.91 -8.60
N ILE A 720 16.51 7.42 -8.74
CA ILE A 720 16.10 8.34 -9.80
C ILE A 720 16.34 9.76 -9.29
N VAL A 721 17.09 10.55 -10.06
CA VAL A 721 17.34 11.96 -9.76
C VAL A 721 16.68 12.81 -10.81
N ILE A 722 15.90 13.79 -10.37
CA ILE A 722 15.40 14.89 -11.20
C ILE A 722 16.19 16.14 -10.82
N GLU A 723 16.78 16.80 -11.80
CA GLU A 723 17.55 18.02 -11.61
C GLU A 723 16.61 19.23 -11.62
N PHE A 724 16.42 19.83 -10.44
CA PHE A 724 15.67 21.06 -10.28
C PHE A 724 16.65 22.24 -10.29
N GLU A 725 16.43 23.22 -11.17
CA GLU A 725 17.20 24.46 -11.19
C GLU A 725 17.02 25.25 -9.88
N GLU A 726 18.09 25.85 -9.36
CA GLU A 726 17.98 26.70 -8.17
C GLU A 726 17.14 27.96 -8.46
N THR A 727 15.94 28.02 -7.89
CA THR A 727 15.13 29.24 -7.84
C THR A 727 15.74 30.21 -6.81
N GLU A 728 16.60 31.14 -7.25
CA GLU A 728 17.28 32.22 -6.48
C GLU A 728 17.49 32.02 -4.95
N LYS A 729 18.71 31.54 -4.62
CA LYS A 729 19.59 31.79 -3.45
C LYS A 729 18.99 32.37 -2.16
N LYS A 730 19.21 31.64 -1.05
CA LYS A 730 19.24 32.18 0.33
C LYS A 730 20.08 33.47 0.36
N ILE A 731 19.42 34.63 0.36
CA ILE A 731 20.08 35.92 0.48
C ILE A 731 20.67 36.00 1.89
N SER A 732 21.99 36.08 2.00
CA SER A 732 22.68 36.40 3.26
C SER A 732 22.02 37.62 3.92
N ALA A 733 21.81 37.58 5.23
CA ALA A 733 21.14 38.64 6.00
C ALA A 733 21.67 40.06 5.69
N ILE A 734 22.94 40.17 5.31
CA ILE A 734 23.62 41.42 4.96
C ILE A 734 23.16 41.97 3.59
N LYS A 735 22.95 41.12 2.58
CA LYS A 735 22.41 41.54 1.27
C LYS A 735 20.93 41.95 1.37
N ASN A 736 20.16 41.36 2.29
CA ASN A 736 18.77 41.74 2.54
C ASN A 736 18.65 43.16 3.13
N LEU A 737 19.68 43.62 3.85
CA LEU A 737 19.76 44.99 4.37
C LEU A 737 20.03 46.00 3.24
N PHE A 738 20.92 45.67 2.30
CA PHE A 738 21.23 46.52 1.14
C PHE A 738 20.12 46.50 0.07
N ALA A 739 19.41 45.39 -0.12
CA ALA A 739 18.29 45.30 -1.06
C ALA A 739 17.11 46.20 -0.65
N LYS A 740 16.94 46.50 0.64
CA LYS A 740 15.93 47.45 1.16
C LYS A 740 16.24 48.93 0.83
N LEU A 741 17.45 49.25 0.40
CA LEU A 741 17.90 50.61 0.05
C LEU A 741 17.80 50.92 -1.46
N MET A 742 17.46 49.93 -2.29
CA MET A 742 17.24 50.09 -3.74
C MET A 742 15.74 50.28 -4.03
N PRO A 743 15.35 51.04 -5.07
CA PRO A 743 13.96 51.10 -5.50
C PRO A 743 13.46 49.70 -5.84
N ALA A 744 12.39 49.27 -5.18
CA ALA A 744 11.85 47.93 -5.37
C ALA A 744 11.41 47.74 -6.83
N LYS A 745 12.00 46.76 -7.53
CA LYS A 745 11.39 46.23 -8.75
C LYS A 745 9.97 45.80 -8.40
N THR A 746 8.98 46.18 -9.21
CA THR A 746 7.60 45.74 -9.03
C THR A 746 7.58 44.21 -8.99
N PRO A 747 7.13 43.58 -7.88
CA PRO A 747 7.19 42.14 -7.75
C PRO A 747 6.27 41.48 -8.79
N ILE A 748 6.80 40.47 -9.49
CA ILE A 748 6.01 39.64 -10.40
C ILE A 748 4.94 38.92 -9.56
N ALA A 749 3.68 38.99 -9.99
CA ALA A 749 2.58 38.33 -9.29
C ALA A 749 2.74 36.80 -9.38
N PRO A 750 2.53 36.06 -8.27
CA PRO A 750 2.74 34.61 -8.25
C PRO A 750 1.65 33.89 -9.05
N SER A 751 2.07 32.91 -9.84
CA SER A 751 1.18 31.99 -10.54
C SER A 751 0.87 30.75 -9.69
N VAL A 752 -0.13 29.97 -10.12
CA VAL A 752 -0.41 28.63 -9.55
C VAL A 752 0.80 27.69 -9.62
N TYR A 753 1.71 27.88 -10.59
CA TYR A 753 2.94 27.11 -10.72
C TYR A 753 4.00 27.52 -9.69
N ASP A 754 4.08 28.81 -9.32
CA ASP A 754 4.94 29.29 -8.21
C ASP A 754 4.53 28.66 -6.87
N MET A 755 3.29 28.20 -6.75
CA MET A 755 2.75 27.53 -5.56
C MET A 755 2.82 25.99 -5.62
N ALA A 756 3.16 25.40 -6.78
CA ALA A 756 3.24 23.96 -7.01
C ALA A 756 4.48 23.32 -6.37
N THR A 757 4.39 23.13 -5.05
CA THR A 757 5.45 22.60 -4.19
C THR A 757 4.93 21.44 -3.37
N ILE A 758 5.81 20.48 -3.03
CA ILE A 758 5.47 19.37 -2.13
C ILE A 758 6.39 19.43 -0.93
N THR A 759 5.81 19.64 0.25
CA THR A 759 6.53 19.77 1.53
C THR A 759 6.31 18.62 2.50
N PHE A 760 5.38 17.69 2.19
CA PHE A 760 5.13 16.53 3.03
C PHE A 760 6.12 15.41 2.69
N ARG A 761 7.11 15.18 3.56
CA ARG A 761 7.87 13.93 3.59
C ARG A 761 7.50 13.20 4.87
N TYR A 762 7.24 11.90 4.79
CA TYR A 762 6.90 11.04 5.93
C TYR A 762 5.58 11.42 6.65
N SER A 763 4.61 11.99 5.92
CA SER A 763 3.31 12.38 6.48
C SER A 763 2.20 11.56 5.84
N SER A 764 1.66 10.59 6.59
CA SER A 764 0.60 9.67 6.15
C SER A 764 -0.74 10.32 5.81
N ASP A 765 -0.95 11.58 6.18
CA ASP A 765 -2.21 12.30 5.95
C ASP A 765 -2.25 13.03 4.59
N ALA A 766 -1.10 13.23 3.95
CA ALA A 766 -0.99 14.06 2.76
C ALA A 766 -1.19 13.29 1.44
N ASP A 767 -1.18 11.95 1.51
CA ASP A 767 -1.39 11.09 0.34
C ASP A 767 -2.81 11.23 -0.23
N ASN A 768 -3.83 11.37 0.62
CA ASN A 768 -5.23 11.60 0.23
C ASN A 768 -5.45 12.90 -0.56
N ASP A 769 -4.50 13.85 -0.55
CA ASP A 769 -4.63 15.12 -1.28
C ASP A 769 -3.97 15.10 -2.67
N VAL A 770 -3.21 14.04 -3.02
CA VAL A 770 -2.37 14.01 -4.23
C VAL A 770 -3.18 14.27 -5.50
N MET A 771 -4.32 13.60 -5.65
CA MET A 771 -5.21 13.83 -6.80
C MET A 771 -5.66 15.29 -6.89
N ARG A 772 -6.08 15.90 -5.77
CA ARG A 772 -6.57 17.29 -5.72
C ARG A 772 -5.45 18.31 -5.99
N LEU A 773 -4.19 17.98 -5.72
CA LEU A 773 -3.04 18.78 -6.14
C LEU A 773 -2.84 18.71 -7.65
N ILE A 774 -2.87 17.51 -8.23
CA ILE A 774 -2.77 17.30 -9.69
C ILE A 774 -3.92 18.04 -10.42
N TYR A 775 -5.14 18.00 -9.87
CA TYR A 775 -6.35 18.65 -10.40
C TYR A 775 -6.35 20.19 -10.36
N LEU A 776 -5.29 20.83 -9.84
CA LEU A 776 -5.07 22.26 -10.04
C LEU A 776 -4.58 22.57 -11.46
N ASN A 777 -3.90 21.63 -12.10
CA ASN A 777 -3.30 21.76 -13.43
C ASN A 777 -3.64 20.56 -14.33
N PRO A 778 -4.93 20.26 -14.56
CA PRO A 778 -5.33 19.03 -15.23
C PRO A 778 -4.83 18.94 -16.68
N ASN A 779 -4.75 20.06 -17.41
CA ASN A 779 -4.21 20.10 -18.77
C ASN A 779 -2.66 20.02 -18.84
N HIS A 780 -1.95 20.21 -17.73
CA HIS A 780 -0.48 20.16 -17.68
C HIS A 780 0.02 19.74 -16.28
N PRO A 781 -0.21 18.48 -15.87
CA PRO A 781 0.09 18.01 -14.51
C PRO A 781 1.58 17.71 -14.28
N GLU A 782 2.41 17.80 -15.32
CA GLU A 782 3.81 17.38 -15.34
C GLU A 782 4.66 17.95 -14.19
N LEU A 783 4.44 19.21 -13.79
CA LEU A 783 5.17 19.80 -12.66
C LEU A 783 4.82 19.10 -11.33
N TRP A 784 3.55 18.78 -11.10
CA TRP A 784 3.15 18.01 -9.92
C TRP A 784 3.75 16.61 -9.95
N LEU A 785 3.72 15.95 -11.10
CA LEU A 785 4.29 14.60 -11.27
C LEU A 785 5.81 14.61 -11.01
N ALA A 786 6.55 15.60 -11.51
CA ALA A 786 7.98 15.76 -11.20
C ALA A 786 8.23 15.92 -9.69
N ARG A 787 7.42 16.73 -9.01
CA ARG A 787 7.52 16.91 -7.56
C ARG A 787 7.18 15.64 -6.79
N ILE A 788 6.17 14.88 -7.25
CA ILE A 788 5.74 13.60 -6.66
C ILE A 788 6.85 12.55 -6.81
N ILE A 789 7.45 12.42 -8.00
CA ILE A 789 8.57 11.49 -8.22
C ILE A 789 9.72 11.81 -7.26
N ASN A 790 10.08 13.09 -7.15
CA ASN A 790 11.13 13.52 -6.24
C ASN A 790 10.79 13.34 -4.75
N ALA A 791 9.51 13.29 -4.39
CA ALA A 791 9.08 13.09 -3.01
C ALA A 791 8.96 11.61 -2.62
N ALA A 792 8.41 10.77 -3.51
CA ALA A 792 7.95 9.41 -3.20
C ALA A 792 8.46 8.30 -4.15
N MET A 793 9.08 8.63 -5.30
CA MET A 793 9.58 7.66 -6.28
C MET A 793 11.08 7.88 -6.61
N GLN A 794 11.89 8.23 -5.61
CA GLN A 794 13.34 8.26 -5.80
C GLN A 794 13.93 6.85 -5.96
N SER A 795 13.22 5.82 -5.49
CA SER A 795 13.61 4.42 -5.62
C SER A 795 12.38 3.60 -6.01
N PRO A 796 12.51 2.58 -6.87
CA PRO A 796 11.45 1.60 -7.10
C PRO A 796 11.20 0.70 -5.87
N ASP A 797 12.07 0.74 -4.86
CA ASP A 797 11.89 0.05 -3.59
C ASP A 797 11.26 0.97 -2.54
N PHE A 798 9.94 0.88 -2.38
CA PHE A 798 9.24 1.64 -1.35
C PHE A 798 9.58 1.12 0.05
N SER A 799 10.02 2.01 0.92
CA SER A 799 10.27 1.73 2.34
C SER A 799 9.13 2.18 3.26
N SER A 800 8.15 2.95 2.76
CA SER A 800 7.01 3.42 3.54
C SER A 800 5.70 3.18 2.79
N GLU A 801 4.63 2.88 3.53
CA GLU A 801 3.30 2.69 2.95
C GLU A 801 2.72 4.01 2.41
N SER A 802 3.08 5.14 3.03
CA SER A 802 2.66 6.47 2.56
C SER A 802 3.23 6.79 1.17
N ASP A 803 4.52 6.48 0.91
CA ASP A 803 5.11 6.71 -0.41
C ASP A 803 4.38 5.89 -1.49
N LYS A 804 4.00 4.64 -1.19
CA LYS A 804 3.21 3.81 -2.12
C LYS A 804 1.86 4.45 -2.43
N ARG A 805 1.12 4.89 -1.40
CA ARG A 805 -0.20 5.52 -1.57
C ARG A 805 -0.12 6.81 -2.38
N ILE A 806 0.91 7.63 -2.18
CA ILE A 806 1.17 8.83 -2.99
C ILE A 806 1.26 8.46 -4.48
N ILE A 807 2.01 7.40 -4.80
CA ILE A 807 2.18 6.97 -6.19
C ILE A 807 0.89 6.38 -6.76
N ILE A 808 0.16 5.57 -5.99
CA ILE A 808 -1.14 5.02 -6.41
C ILE A 808 -2.12 6.16 -6.73
N HIS A 809 -2.29 7.12 -5.83
CA HIS A 809 -3.18 8.27 -6.06
C HIS A 809 -2.72 9.17 -7.21
N ALA A 810 -1.42 9.26 -7.48
CA ALA A 810 -0.92 9.96 -8.66
C ALA A 810 -1.30 9.23 -9.96
N LEU A 811 -1.18 7.90 -9.99
CA LEU A 811 -1.58 7.07 -11.13
C LEU A 811 -3.11 7.08 -11.34
N GLU A 812 -3.89 6.99 -10.27
CA GLU A 812 -5.36 7.14 -10.30
C GLU A 812 -5.77 8.52 -10.84
N GLY A 813 -5.14 9.58 -10.33
CA GLY A 813 -5.38 10.95 -10.82
C GLY A 813 -5.04 11.11 -12.30
N MET A 814 -3.97 10.46 -12.78
CA MET A 814 -3.66 10.44 -14.22
C MET A 814 -4.72 9.69 -15.03
N MET A 815 -5.15 8.52 -14.55
CA MET A 815 -6.18 7.75 -15.23
C MET A 815 -7.51 8.52 -15.32
N ALA A 816 -7.91 9.20 -14.24
CA ALA A 816 -9.12 10.02 -14.20
C ALA A 816 -9.07 11.27 -15.10
N LEU A 817 -7.89 11.84 -15.33
CA LEU A 817 -7.74 13.01 -16.21
C LEU A 817 -7.75 12.66 -17.70
N GLY A 818 -7.14 11.55 -18.09
CA GLY A 818 -7.11 11.10 -19.49
C GLY A 818 -6.49 12.11 -20.47
N THR A 819 -5.63 13.03 -20.02
CA THR A 819 -4.99 14.03 -20.90
C THR A 819 -3.75 13.48 -21.59
N ALA A 820 -3.32 14.10 -22.69
CA ALA A 820 -2.01 13.79 -23.28
C ALA A 820 -0.87 14.10 -22.29
N TYR A 821 -0.07 13.09 -21.97
CA TYR A 821 0.96 13.16 -20.94
C TYR A 821 2.35 13.49 -21.50
N GLY A 822 3.15 14.19 -20.69
CA GLY A 822 4.51 14.61 -21.01
C GLY A 822 5.60 13.75 -20.33
N PRO A 823 6.87 14.18 -20.39
CA PRO A 823 8.01 13.35 -19.98
C PRO A 823 8.01 12.89 -18.52
N MET A 824 7.48 13.68 -17.58
CA MET A 824 7.46 13.35 -16.15
C MET A 824 6.39 12.32 -15.83
N ALA A 825 5.23 12.40 -16.47
CA ALA A 825 4.22 11.34 -16.41
C ALA A 825 4.77 10.00 -16.92
N HIS A 826 5.48 10.00 -18.05
CA HIS A 826 6.12 8.80 -18.58
C HIS A 826 7.18 8.25 -17.61
N LEU A 827 7.96 9.13 -16.98
CA LEU A 827 8.94 8.73 -15.96
C LEU A 827 8.26 8.09 -14.75
N LEU A 828 7.16 8.66 -14.26
CA LEU A 828 6.39 8.10 -13.15
C LEU A 828 5.88 6.69 -13.49
N VAL A 829 5.19 6.54 -14.62
CA VAL A 829 4.61 5.26 -15.06
C VAL A 829 5.68 4.19 -15.25
N ALA A 830 6.74 4.50 -16.00
CA ALA A 830 7.85 3.58 -16.25
C ALA A 830 8.57 3.15 -14.95
N SER A 831 8.73 4.07 -14.00
CA SER A 831 9.37 3.78 -12.71
C SER A 831 8.44 2.94 -11.81
N ALA A 832 7.13 3.20 -11.85
CA ALA A 832 6.12 2.43 -11.13
C ALA A 832 6.02 0.99 -11.66
N MET A 833 6.14 0.77 -12.97
CA MET A 833 6.16 -0.55 -13.61
C MET A 833 7.30 -1.48 -13.14
N ILE A 834 8.36 -0.92 -12.57
CA ILE A 834 9.52 -1.68 -12.07
C ILE A 834 9.65 -1.67 -10.54
N SER A 835 8.62 -1.16 -9.85
CA SER A 835 8.58 -1.03 -8.38
C SER A 835 8.54 -2.40 -7.69
N ASN A 836 8.86 -2.48 -6.40
CA ASN A 836 8.78 -3.70 -5.59
C ASN A 836 7.34 -4.14 -5.29
N ASP A 837 6.39 -3.22 -5.33
CA ASP A 837 4.99 -3.44 -4.95
C ASP A 837 4.14 -3.89 -6.15
N LYS A 838 3.38 -4.99 -6.01
CA LYS A 838 2.57 -5.56 -7.11
C LYS A 838 1.40 -4.64 -7.47
N THR A 839 0.79 -3.97 -6.49
CA THR A 839 -0.35 -3.08 -6.69
C THR A 839 0.06 -1.83 -7.45
N VAL A 840 1.19 -1.22 -7.09
CA VAL A 840 1.75 -0.07 -7.83
C VAL A 840 2.04 -0.43 -9.28
N ARG A 841 2.65 -1.60 -9.54
CA ARG A 841 2.89 -2.08 -10.91
C ARG A 841 1.58 -2.27 -11.69
N ALA A 842 0.53 -2.82 -11.07
CA ALA A 842 -0.77 -3.02 -11.70
C ALA A 842 -1.42 -1.68 -12.09
N TYR A 843 -1.49 -0.69 -11.19
CA TYR A 843 -2.00 0.64 -11.54
C TYR A 843 -1.20 1.30 -12.67
N ALA A 844 0.12 1.14 -12.70
CA ALA A 844 0.95 1.65 -13.79
C ALA A 844 0.67 0.94 -15.13
N ALA A 845 0.33 -0.36 -15.08
CA ALA A 845 -0.11 -1.10 -16.26
C ALA A 845 -1.47 -0.57 -16.77
N GLU A 846 -2.45 -0.35 -15.90
CA GLU A 846 -3.75 0.23 -16.29
C GLU A 846 -3.61 1.60 -16.95
N VAL A 847 -2.79 2.49 -16.37
CA VAL A 847 -2.48 3.80 -16.98
C VAL A 847 -1.88 3.64 -18.38
N TRP A 848 -1.02 2.64 -18.60
CA TRP A 848 -0.47 2.35 -19.92
C TRP A 848 -1.49 1.73 -20.87
N ILE A 849 -2.34 0.82 -20.41
CA ILE A 849 -3.39 0.17 -21.23
C ILE A 849 -4.36 1.23 -21.75
N HIS A 850 -4.97 2.01 -20.86
CA HIS A 850 -5.86 3.10 -21.24
C HIS A 850 -5.14 4.18 -22.06
N GLY A 851 -3.90 4.51 -21.68
CA GLY A 851 -3.16 5.57 -22.35
C GLY A 851 -2.66 5.21 -23.76
N ALA A 852 -2.34 3.93 -24.00
CA ALA A 852 -1.91 3.44 -25.31
C ALA A 852 -3.08 3.39 -26.30
N SER A 853 -4.29 3.02 -25.86
CA SER A 853 -5.48 3.01 -26.72
C SER A 853 -5.95 4.42 -27.10
N GLN A 854 -5.80 5.39 -26.19
CA GLN A 854 -6.21 6.79 -26.38
C GLN A 854 -5.09 7.70 -26.94
N ASN A 855 -3.88 7.18 -27.20
CA ASN A 855 -2.70 7.95 -27.57
C ASN A 855 -2.32 9.06 -26.57
N THR A 856 -2.62 8.88 -25.29
CA THR A 856 -2.23 9.81 -24.22
C THR A 856 -0.89 9.44 -23.58
N ILE A 857 -0.45 8.18 -23.72
CA ILE A 857 0.85 7.66 -23.29
C ILE A 857 1.61 7.07 -24.49
N SER A 858 2.89 7.43 -24.60
CA SER A 858 3.84 6.90 -25.58
C SER A 858 4.55 5.64 -25.07
N SER A 859 4.21 4.50 -25.66
CA SER A 859 4.88 3.23 -25.42
C SER A 859 6.39 3.29 -25.68
N GLN A 860 6.82 4.04 -26.70
CA GLN A 860 8.24 4.23 -27.00
C GLN A 860 8.98 4.95 -25.85
N GLN A 861 8.41 6.03 -25.31
CA GLN A 861 9.03 6.76 -24.21
C GLN A 861 9.09 5.92 -22.92
N ILE A 862 8.00 5.20 -22.58
CA ILE A 862 8.01 4.26 -21.43
C ILE A 862 9.12 3.22 -21.60
N GLY A 863 9.21 2.61 -22.78
CA GLY A 863 10.25 1.63 -23.09
C GLY A 863 11.66 2.20 -22.94
N ASP A 864 11.91 3.38 -23.50
CA ASP A 864 13.19 4.09 -23.39
C ASP A 864 13.57 4.33 -21.91
N ILE A 865 12.62 4.72 -21.07
CA ILE A 865 12.85 4.99 -19.65
C ILE A 865 13.16 3.70 -18.88
N ILE A 866 12.36 2.65 -19.07
CA ILE A 866 12.60 1.34 -18.45
C ILE A 866 13.97 0.80 -18.86
N GLY A 867 14.33 0.91 -20.14
CA GLY A 867 15.64 0.48 -20.62
C GLY A 867 16.80 1.24 -19.97
N ARG A 868 16.68 2.56 -19.76
CA ARG A 868 17.69 3.36 -19.01
C ARG A 868 17.79 2.93 -17.55
N HIS A 869 16.65 2.70 -16.88
CA HIS A 869 16.62 2.20 -15.51
C HIS A 869 17.32 0.84 -15.40
N GLN A 870 17.03 -0.06 -16.32
CA GLN A 870 17.57 -1.41 -16.32
C GLN A 870 19.02 -1.50 -16.81
N ALA A 871 19.52 -0.52 -17.57
CA ALA A 871 20.92 -0.44 -17.96
C ALA A 871 21.88 -0.32 -16.76
N ILE A 872 21.41 0.21 -15.62
CA ILE A 872 22.16 0.28 -14.36
C ILE A 872 21.65 -0.74 -13.31
N GLU A 873 20.79 -1.67 -13.71
CA GLU A 873 20.10 -2.63 -12.83
C GLU A 873 19.41 -1.93 -11.64
N LEU A 874 18.70 -0.81 -11.90
CA LEU A 874 17.99 -0.03 -10.87
C LEU A 874 17.02 -0.88 -10.04
N SER A 875 16.43 -1.92 -10.65
CA SER A 875 15.62 -2.92 -9.95
C SER A 875 15.77 -4.30 -10.60
N PRO A 876 15.42 -5.40 -9.91
CA PRO A 876 15.42 -6.72 -10.51
C PRO A 876 14.52 -6.80 -11.75
N PHE A 877 15.08 -7.23 -12.89
CA PHE A 877 14.35 -7.45 -14.15
C PHE A 877 13.08 -8.27 -13.99
N LYS A 878 13.08 -9.23 -13.04
CA LYS A 878 11.93 -10.10 -12.74
C LYS A 878 10.64 -9.28 -12.51
N ARG A 879 10.72 -8.12 -11.86
CA ARG A 879 9.55 -7.27 -11.58
C ARG A 879 8.86 -6.81 -12.85
N PHE A 880 9.65 -6.42 -13.85
CA PHE A 880 9.15 -5.99 -15.15
C PHE A 880 8.67 -7.19 -15.99
N THR A 881 9.43 -8.29 -16.03
CA THR A 881 9.01 -9.48 -16.78
C THR A 881 7.74 -10.11 -16.24
N ASP A 882 7.55 -10.12 -14.92
CA ASP A 882 6.31 -10.60 -14.31
C ASP A 882 5.13 -9.72 -14.76
N LEU A 883 5.29 -8.38 -14.71
CA LEU A 883 4.26 -7.43 -15.15
C LEU A 883 3.89 -7.61 -16.63
N LEU A 884 4.89 -7.80 -17.49
CA LEU A 884 4.67 -8.05 -18.92
C LEU A 884 3.75 -9.25 -19.14
N GLN A 885 3.97 -10.35 -18.41
CA GLN A 885 3.20 -11.58 -18.56
C GLN A 885 1.82 -11.50 -17.91
N SER A 886 1.68 -10.78 -16.79
CA SER A 886 0.42 -10.75 -16.03
C SER A 886 -0.56 -9.69 -16.48
N ASN A 887 -0.10 -8.56 -17.05
CA ASN A 887 -0.96 -7.41 -17.32
C ASN A 887 -0.83 -6.81 -18.72
N LEU A 888 0.33 -6.93 -19.38
CA LEU A 888 0.59 -6.15 -20.60
C LEU A 888 0.48 -6.96 -21.90
N PHE A 889 0.80 -8.26 -21.87
CA PHE A 889 0.75 -9.13 -23.03
C PHE A 889 -0.64 -9.78 -23.20
N GLN A 890 -1.08 -9.95 -24.45
CA GLN A 890 -2.38 -10.54 -24.81
C GLN A 890 -3.63 -9.76 -24.31
N VAL A 891 -3.49 -8.46 -24.03
CA VAL A 891 -4.66 -7.60 -23.72
C VAL A 891 -5.56 -7.42 -24.95
N SER A 892 -4.99 -6.97 -26.07
CA SER A 892 -5.64 -6.96 -27.39
C SER A 892 -4.59 -6.78 -28.49
N LYS A 893 -4.99 -6.89 -29.77
CA LYS A 893 -4.06 -6.74 -30.91
C LYS A 893 -3.36 -5.36 -30.95
N PRO A 894 -4.07 -4.22 -30.81
CA PRO A 894 -3.42 -2.91 -30.68
C PRO A 894 -2.43 -2.81 -29.50
N HIS A 895 -2.80 -3.37 -28.34
CA HIS A 895 -1.90 -3.37 -27.17
C HIS A 895 -0.66 -4.21 -27.40
N ASN A 896 -0.75 -5.35 -28.09
CA ASN A 896 0.43 -6.13 -28.43
C ASN A 896 1.38 -5.33 -29.36
N GLN A 897 0.86 -4.56 -30.31
CA GLN A 897 1.67 -3.67 -31.17
C GLN A 897 2.34 -2.53 -30.38
N ALA A 898 1.59 -1.91 -29.46
CA ALA A 898 2.11 -0.92 -28.53
C ALA A 898 3.21 -1.52 -27.63
N LEU A 899 3.01 -2.74 -27.15
CA LEU A 899 3.96 -3.49 -26.33
C LEU A 899 5.24 -3.82 -27.10
N GLN A 900 5.15 -4.19 -28.37
CA GLN A 900 6.33 -4.36 -29.23
C GLN A 900 7.12 -3.05 -29.35
N THR A 901 6.43 -1.92 -29.52
CA THR A 901 7.06 -0.59 -29.56
C THR A 901 7.79 -0.28 -28.25
N LEU A 902 7.18 -0.58 -27.11
CA LEU A 902 7.77 -0.43 -25.79
C LEU A 902 9.01 -1.31 -25.63
N LEU A 903 8.91 -2.61 -25.95
CA LEU A 903 10.00 -3.56 -25.80
C LEU A 903 11.17 -3.25 -26.74
N ASN A 904 10.89 -2.81 -27.97
CA ASN A 904 11.90 -2.34 -28.92
C ASN A 904 12.72 -1.19 -28.32
N ALA A 905 12.06 -0.16 -27.79
CA ALA A 905 12.73 0.98 -27.16
C ALA A 905 13.52 0.56 -25.90
N CYS A 906 12.93 -0.30 -25.06
CA CYS A 906 13.60 -0.83 -23.87
C CYS A 906 14.89 -1.58 -24.21
N LEU A 907 14.83 -2.53 -25.15
CA LEU A 907 15.98 -3.33 -25.58
C LEU A 907 17.09 -2.46 -26.20
N ALA A 908 16.74 -1.44 -26.97
CA ALA A 908 17.71 -0.52 -27.58
C ALA A 908 18.55 0.24 -26.54
N ARG A 909 17.97 0.56 -25.37
CA ARG A 909 18.65 1.30 -24.28
C ARG A 909 19.44 0.42 -23.31
N LEU A 910 19.29 -0.90 -23.35
CA LEU A 910 20.07 -1.80 -22.49
C LEU A 910 21.57 -1.76 -22.81
N SER A 911 22.39 -2.07 -21.81
CA SER A 911 23.84 -2.11 -21.99
C SER A 911 24.28 -3.26 -22.92
N ASN A 912 25.45 -3.14 -23.56
CA ASN A 912 26.00 -4.24 -24.37
C ASN A 912 26.30 -5.48 -23.53
N LYS A 913 26.63 -5.29 -22.25
CA LYS A 913 26.73 -6.39 -21.30
C LYS A 913 25.32 -6.88 -20.96
N PRO A 914 24.99 -8.17 -21.17
CA PRO A 914 23.68 -8.69 -20.80
C PRO A 914 23.39 -8.46 -19.32
N ALA A 915 22.24 -7.85 -19.03
CA ALA A 915 21.77 -7.67 -17.66
C ALA A 915 21.24 -9.00 -17.09
N THR A 916 21.26 -9.12 -15.76
CA THR A 916 20.73 -10.29 -15.07
C THR A 916 19.22 -10.44 -15.34
N GLY A 917 18.81 -11.57 -15.92
CA GLY A 917 17.40 -11.83 -16.27
C GLY A 917 16.99 -11.49 -17.71
N LEU A 918 17.90 -10.95 -18.55
CA LEU A 918 17.62 -10.60 -19.96
C LEU A 918 17.01 -11.76 -20.77
N LYS A 919 17.42 -13.00 -20.52
CA LYS A 919 16.90 -14.18 -21.20
C LYS A 919 15.36 -14.24 -21.17
N LYS A 920 14.76 -13.99 -20.00
CA LYS A 920 13.31 -14.05 -19.83
C LYS A 920 12.59 -12.92 -20.58
N LEU A 921 13.20 -11.74 -20.65
CA LEU A 921 12.69 -10.64 -21.46
C LEU A 921 12.69 -10.99 -22.96
N LEU A 922 13.77 -11.61 -23.46
CA LEU A 922 13.86 -12.04 -24.86
C LEU A 922 12.86 -13.16 -25.19
N GLU A 923 12.60 -14.06 -24.24
CA GLU A 923 11.53 -15.06 -24.37
C GLU A 923 10.17 -14.39 -24.54
N ILE A 924 9.82 -13.42 -23.68
CA ILE A 924 8.55 -12.66 -23.79
C ILE A 924 8.50 -11.86 -25.09
N TYR A 925 9.59 -11.19 -25.47
CA TYR A 925 9.68 -10.44 -26.71
C TYR A 925 9.44 -11.34 -27.94
N THR A 926 9.93 -12.58 -27.91
CA THR A 926 9.65 -13.57 -28.98
C THR A 926 8.15 -13.83 -29.12
N GLU A 927 7.43 -13.98 -28.00
CA GLU A 927 5.98 -14.21 -28.01
C GLU A 927 5.22 -12.96 -28.52
N VAL A 928 5.69 -11.75 -28.16
CA VAL A 928 5.13 -10.49 -28.68
C VAL A 928 5.33 -10.38 -30.19
N LEU A 929 6.53 -10.71 -30.71
CA LEU A 929 6.78 -10.74 -32.16
C LEU A 929 5.90 -11.79 -32.86
N ALA A 930 5.73 -12.97 -32.25
CA ALA A 930 4.89 -14.03 -32.81
C ALA A 930 3.42 -13.61 -32.90
N ALA A 931 2.93 -12.84 -31.92
CA ALA A 931 1.56 -12.29 -31.90
C ALA A 931 1.36 -11.14 -32.91
N ASN A 932 2.42 -10.41 -33.28
CA ASN A 932 2.37 -9.23 -34.14
C ASN A 932 2.95 -9.47 -35.53
N LYS A 933 2.31 -10.29 -36.38
CA LYS A 933 2.77 -10.49 -37.76
C LYS A 933 2.24 -9.41 -38.72
N PRO A 934 3.06 -8.87 -39.64
CA PRO A 934 4.52 -9.03 -39.72
C PRO A 934 5.24 -8.23 -38.62
N ALA A 935 6.21 -8.86 -37.97
CA ALA A 935 6.93 -8.25 -36.86
C ALA A 935 8.19 -7.54 -37.36
N VAL A 936 8.43 -6.30 -36.93
CA VAL A 936 9.62 -5.52 -37.28
C VAL A 936 10.53 -5.36 -36.05
N ILE A 937 11.79 -5.79 -36.18
CA ILE A 937 12.85 -5.56 -35.20
C ILE A 937 13.72 -4.38 -35.68
N PRO A 938 13.88 -3.31 -34.89
CA PRO A 938 14.73 -2.18 -35.25
C PRO A 938 16.22 -2.56 -35.35
N ALA A 939 16.96 -1.87 -36.22
CA ALA A 939 18.39 -2.12 -36.45
C ALA A 939 19.23 -2.03 -35.16
N GLU A 940 18.92 -1.09 -34.27
CA GLU A 940 19.61 -0.95 -32.98
C GLU A 940 19.42 -2.19 -32.09
N VAL A 941 18.21 -2.77 -32.08
CA VAL A 941 17.91 -3.99 -31.32
C VAL A 941 18.60 -5.19 -31.96
N LEU A 942 18.66 -5.27 -33.29
CA LEU A 942 19.41 -6.32 -33.99
C LEU A 942 20.89 -6.31 -33.62
N ALA A 943 21.53 -5.13 -33.60
CA ALA A 943 22.92 -5.00 -33.18
C ALA A 943 23.15 -5.47 -31.73
N LYS A 944 22.20 -5.21 -30.82
CA LYS A 944 22.25 -5.75 -29.45
C LYS A 944 22.10 -7.26 -29.42
N LEU A 945 21.16 -7.80 -30.18
CA LEU A 945 20.94 -9.25 -30.29
C LEU A 945 22.17 -9.97 -30.83
N ASP A 946 22.88 -9.40 -31.81
CA ASP A 946 24.15 -9.94 -32.31
C ASP A 946 25.18 -10.09 -31.18
N ILE A 947 25.42 -9.01 -30.43
CA ILE A 947 26.36 -9.00 -29.30
C ILE A 947 25.93 -10.00 -28.22
N TRP A 948 24.65 -10.01 -27.85
CA TRP A 948 24.15 -10.91 -26.81
C TRP A 948 24.11 -12.37 -27.25
N GLY A 949 24.00 -12.64 -28.56
CA GLY A 949 24.01 -13.98 -29.13
C GLY A 949 25.34 -14.70 -28.99
N GLU A 950 26.45 -13.96 -28.82
CA GLU A 950 27.78 -14.52 -28.53
C GLU A 950 27.86 -15.14 -27.13
N VAL A 951 26.95 -14.77 -26.22
CA VAL A 951 26.88 -15.35 -24.88
C VAL A 951 26.13 -16.68 -24.95
N GLU A 952 26.83 -17.77 -24.60
CA GLU A 952 26.32 -19.15 -24.69
C GLU A 952 24.92 -19.33 -24.09
N ALA A 953 24.66 -18.72 -22.93
CA ALA A 953 23.38 -18.82 -22.23
C ALA A 953 22.20 -18.13 -22.96
N LEU A 954 22.48 -17.22 -23.91
CA LEU A 954 21.50 -16.42 -24.66
C LEU A 954 21.40 -16.79 -26.13
N GLY A 955 22.43 -17.42 -26.72
CA GLY A 955 22.47 -17.74 -28.15
C GLY A 955 21.21 -18.43 -28.68
N LYS A 956 20.67 -19.40 -27.92
CA LYS A 956 19.43 -20.11 -28.30
C LYS A 956 18.20 -19.20 -28.36
N VAL A 957 18.01 -18.32 -27.37
CA VAL A 957 16.84 -17.42 -27.35
C VAL A 957 16.98 -16.32 -28.40
N VAL A 958 18.19 -15.78 -28.60
CA VAL A 958 18.49 -14.79 -29.63
C VAL A 958 18.20 -15.34 -31.03
N GLY A 959 18.64 -16.57 -31.33
CA GLY A 959 18.33 -17.23 -32.60
C GLY A 959 16.83 -17.36 -32.82
N LYS A 960 16.06 -17.70 -31.77
CA LYS A 960 14.60 -17.77 -31.84
C LYS A 960 13.95 -16.41 -32.11
N VAL A 961 14.41 -15.34 -31.44
CA VAL A 961 13.93 -13.97 -31.66
C VAL A 961 14.10 -13.56 -33.13
N LYS A 962 15.28 -13.79 -33.71
CA LYS A 962 15.56 -13.45 -35.11
C LYS A 962 14.70 -14.23 -36.09
N LEU A 963 14.55 -15.54 -35.86
CA LEU A 963 13.72 -16.41 -36.68
C LEU A 963 12.25 -15.93 -36.70
N VAL A 964 11.67 -15.68 -35.52
CA VAL A 964 10.27 -15.22 -35.40
C VAL A 964 10.10 -13.80 -35.96
N GLY A 965 11.10 -12.93 -35.77
CA GLY A 965 11.12 -11.57 -36.32
C GLY A 965 11.41 -11.48 -37.82
N GLY A 966 11.50 -12.60 -38.54
CA GLY A 966 11.69 -12.61 -40.00
C GLY A 966 13.09 -12.18 -40.46
N VAL A 967 14.09 -12.20 -39.58
CA VAL A 967 15.49 -11.88 -39.91
C VAL A 967 16.19 -13.17 -40.30
N LYS A 968 16.64 -13.25 -41.56
CA LYS A 968 17.37 -14.38 -42.11
C LYS A 968 18.85 -14.35 -41.75
#